data_AF-A0A9X4IK26-F1
#
_entry.id   AF-A0A9X4IK26-F1
#
_cell.length_a   1.000
_cell.length_b   1.000
_cell.length_c   1.000
_cell.angle_alpha   90.00
_cell.angle_beta   90.00
_cell.angle_gamma   90.00
#
_symmetry.space_group_name_H-M   'P 1'
#
loop_
_entity.id
_entity.type
_entity.pdbx_description
1 polymer ?
#
loop_
_entity_poly.entity_id
_entity_poly.type
_entity_poly.pdbx_seq_one_letter_code
_entity_poly.pdbx_strand_id
1 'polypeptide(L)'
;MGELTAAQLAAVTSTQLNAFSTTQIGALSPTQLAGLTTTQIKGISAGDLAALDADQMDALTTAQLAALTTTQVKALTATEMGELETTQLAALTATQMGALSVSGIGGLSTTEITQLTTTQVKGINVTDLAALTTDQLAALSADQVANLTITQIRGLSTTELASLSDTQLDALTTTQIAALTSTGAATLTATAVDGLSVDQVAALTSTAIAAMTTDQIAVLDATQIAAISTKAMTGFTKTELAAFSTDQLDAFTATQLAALTTTQIKNLSTTAIASLTTAQVAGLTTTQVAAFTTTGIGALTETEISALATTQVAALTTTSIVALADTQLAALTVDQIAALTTTQVKALTVTEVAGLSDTQLDALTSTQVGALTTTALGGLNETDIATLTPDQVAGLTANEIAYLADTQIYSLTASQMASLTTTQIKGLTSTEMGDLSTDQLSALTTTQVAALTTAAIIGLTETDIDTLSADQMAALTTTQMGALTTTAVGQLTETEIGALSTTQIAGLNTTGIAALTLTQLAAVTASQMAALTSTQVKALSDTEVAALSGTQLAALTTTQVASLSATGVSGLTETQLTALSTTQMAALTSTEIGSLSTTLFAALTATQITALTTTQVKGLTSTQIGTLSDTQLAALTATQIAALSNTGVAGLTGTEAVNLSTTQFAALSSSEIGALTSTAIPSLTTDQIAALTTVQITGLTSTAAGALTTTQLAALSTTQLAAFTTTAINGLTSTDVAALSTTQFKGLTTTQMAALSSTAITGLTTTEVAMMTTTQLRAMTSTQIANLTATALATLSTTDIAALTTSQVKAMTATEVGQLSTAQLAALTSTQVGVLTTTALAGLTAAQMPSLTTTQLGAMTSTQIAAFSTTGVAALTTTEVSALTTTQIRGLTTTELGVMTADQIAALSTTQLANLSATQFKGLMATEVAALTTTQVQALTTTQIAAFSTTGIAGLTADQVSLLTTTQVAILTPTEIGALSTTAIAAFSAADLDILTTTQIAGLTDTGIAALTGTQWGEFTTTQIASLSTTAIAAMTATAAAAMTTTQLAALTATQFASLSTTGIGALTATEISLLTTTQLTALNPTQISVLSTTAIGALTATELQALSTTQMQALTRVQLRALSSSQMASLTGTQLAALGTDQITNLTVTELDALTATQFASLSSTQLGALTTTQLGYLTTTEVSALTATQLGGLTTTQIASLADTEIAMLTTDQIDALTATQIDAFTTTQQAGMTATQLAALQAAVM
;
A
#
# COMPACT_ATOMS: atom_id res chain seq x y z
N MET A 1 -6.37 -167.82 -32.36
CA MET A 1 -7.34 -167.98 -31.26
C MET A 1 -8.35 -169.10 -31.49
N GLY A 2 -8.70 -169.43 -32.74
CA GLY A 2 -9.68 -170.47 -33.08
C GLY A 2 -9.37 -171.92 -32.68
N GLU A 3 -8.33 -172.17 -31.88
CA GLU A 3 -8.08 -173.49 -31.29
C GLU A 3 -7.98 -173.42 -29.74
N LEU A 4 -8.21 -172.23 -29.13
CA LEU A 4 -8.39 -172.06 -27.69
C LEU A 4 -9.89 -172.19 -27.33
N THR A 5 -10.25 -173.19 -26.56
CA THR A 5 -11.59 -173.33 -25.96
C THR A 5 -11.85 -172.23 -24.94
N ALA A 6 -13.12 -171.89 -24.68
CA ALA A 6 -13.48 -170.92 -23.63
C ALA A 6 -12.87 -171.28 -22.26
N ALA A 7 -12.69 -172.58 -21.96
CA ALA A 7 -12.06 -173.04 -20.74
C ALA A 7 -10.54 -172.75 -20.71
N GLN A 8 -9.87 -172.85 -21.85
CA GLN A 8 -8.49 -172.39 -21.98
C GLN A 8 -8.40 -170.86 -21.89
N LEU A 9 -9.43 -170.14 -22.37
CA LEU A 9 -9.52 -168.68 -22.36
C LEU A 9 -9.87 -168.07 -21.00
N ALA A 10 -10.59 -168.79 -20.16
CA ALA A 10 -10.83 -168.38 -18.78
C ALA A 10 -9.58 -168.59 -17.89
N ALA A 11 -8.72 -169.56 -18.23
CA ALA A 11 -7.43 -169.79 -17.55
C ALA A 11 -6.33 -168.79 -17.95
N VAL A 12 -6.59 -167.93 -18.95
CA VAL A 12 -5.76 -166.81 -19.39
C VAL A 12 -5.91 -165.67 -18.37
N THR A 13 -4.79 -165.25 -17.77
CA THR A 13 -4.79 -164.07 -16.91
C THR A 13 -5.06 -162.81 -17.71
N SER A 14 -5.53 -161.73 -17.09
CA SER A 14 -5.78 -160.45 -17.77
C SER A 14 -4.56 -159.98 -18.58
N THR A 15 -3.34 -160.26 -18.11
CA THR A 15 -2.08 -159.95 -18.82
C THR A 15 -1.90 -160.75 -20.10
N GLN A 16 -2.31 -162.03 -20.09
CA GLN A 16 -2.24 -162.88 -21.28
C GLN A 16 -3.34 -162.54 -22.28
N LEU A 17 -4.54 -162.15 -21.81
CA LEU A 17 -5.63 -161.70 -22.68
C LEU A 17 -5.22 -160.42 -23.44
N ASN A 18 -4.46 -159.54 -22.78
CA ASN A 18 -3.96 -158.29 -23.36
C ASN A 18 -2.77 -158.46 -24.33
N ALA A 19 -2.20 -159.66 -24.43
CA ALA A 19 -1.17 -159.96 -25.44
C ALA A 19 -1.79 -160.33 -26.80
N PHE A 20 -3.12 -160.47 -26.86
CA PHE A 20 -3.82 -160.74 -28.10
C PHE A 20 -3.90 -159.50 -28.99
N SER A 21 -3.85 -159.73 -30.30
CA SER A 21 -4.14 -158.70 -31.28
C SER A 21 -5.64 -158.40 -31.33
N THR A 22 -5.99 -157.22 -31.82
CA THR A 22 -7.38 -156.76 -31.99
C THR A 22 -8.22 -157.70 -32.84
N THR A 23 -7.62 -158.29 -33.87
CA THR A 23 -8.26 -159.33 -34.69
C THR A 23 -8.46 -160.64 -33.92
N GLN A 24 -7.63 -160.92 -32.92
CA GLN A 24 -7.78 -162.10 -32.07
C GLN A 24 -8.91 -161.90 -31.06
N ILE A 25 -9.07 -160.70 -30.48
CA ILE A 25 -10.21 -160.39 -29.61
C ILE A 25 -11.52 -160.26 -30.40
N GLY A 26 -11.52 -159.59 -31.56
CA GLY A 26 -12.71 -159.52 -32.44
C GLY A 26 -13.12 -160.85 -33.07
N ALA A 27 -12.25 -161.87 -33.05
CA ALA A 27 -12.57 -163.23 -33.49
C ALA A 27 -13.15 -164.13 -32.38
N LEU A 28 -13.37 -163.60 -31.17
CA LEU A 28 -14.07 -164.31 -30.09
C LEU A 28 -15.54 -164.46 -30.41
N SER A 29 -16.14 -165.64 -30.26
CA SER A 29 -17.60 -165.73 -30.37
C SER A 29 -18.30 -164.96 -29.22
N PRO A 30 -19.56 -164.49 -29.40
CA PRO A 30 -20.34 -163.87 -28.32
C PRO A 30 -20.36 -164.72 -27.04
N THR A 31 -20.40 -166.04 -27.20
CA THR A 31 -20.34 -167.03 -26.10
C THR A 31 -18.98 -167.09 -25.41
N GLN A 32 -17.88 -166.89 -26.14
CA GLN A 32 -16.55 -166.77 -25.54
C GLN A 32 -16.38 -165.42 -24.83
N LEU A 33 -17.02 -164.36 -25.32
CA LEU A 33 -16.96 -163.00 -24.77
C LEU A 33 -17.77 -162.84 -23.47
N ALA A 34 -19.00 -163.35 -23.44
CA ALA A 34 -19.82 -163.40 -22.23
C ALA A 34 -19.20 -164.28 -21.14
N GLY A 35 -18.42 -165.31 -21.53
CA GLY A 35 -17.71 -166.20 -20.61
C GLY A 35 -16.48 -165.58 -19.91
N LEU A 36 -16.07 -164.37 -20.30
CA LEU A 36 -15.00 -163.63 -19.64
C LEU A 36 -15.47 -163.01 -18.33
N THR A 37 -14.61 -163.04 -17.33
CA THR A 37 -14.86 -162.36 -16.05
C THR A 37 -14.89 -160.84 -16.24
N THR A 38 -15.53 -160.12 -15.31
CA THR A 38 -15.50 -158.64 -15.31
C THR A 38 -14.08 -158.07 -15.25
N THR A 39 -13.12 -158.81 -14.65
CA THR A 39 -11.70 -158.41 -14.60
C THR A 39 -11.00 -158.60 -15.94
N GLN A 40 -11.43 -159.60 -16.72
CA GLN A 40 -10.95 -159.83 -18.08
C GLN A 40 -11.55 -158.81 -19.05
N ILE A 41 -12.88 -158.59 -19.00
CA ILE A 41 -13.55 -157.54 -19.79
C ILE A 41 -12.97 -156.15 -19.49
N LYS A 42 -12.68 -155.84 -18.21
CA LYS A 42 -11.98 -154.61 -17.82
C LYS A 42 -10.52 -154.53 -18.32
N GLY A 43 -9.90 -155.67 -18.63
CA GLY A 43 -8.53 -155.77 -19.14
C GLY A 43 -8.40 -155.51 -20.63
N ILE A 44 -9.44 -155.84 -21.42
CA ILE A 44 -9.50 -155.68 -22.88
C ILE A 44 -9.24 -154.23 -23.30
N SER A 45 -8.47 -153.99 -24.37
CA SER A 45 -8.22 -152.62 -24.81
C SER A 45 -9.46 -151.99 -25.46
N ALA A 46 -9.56 -150.66 -25.43
CA ALA A 46 -10.68 -149.95 -26.03
C ALA A 46 -10.80 -150.15 -27.56
N GLY A 47 -9.67 -150.38 -28.26
CA GLY A 47 -9.69 -150.72 -29.68
C GLY A 47 -10.21 -152.12 -29.96
N ASP A 48 -10.08 -153.03 -28.99
CA ASP A 48 -10.60 -154.40 -29.09
C ASP A 48 -12.10 -154.47 -28.75
N LEU A 49 -12.58 -153.60 -27.85
CA LEU A 49 -14.00 -153.49 -27.54
C LEU A 49 -14.78 -152.89 -28.73
N ALA A 50 -14.21 -151.88 -29.39
CA ALA A 50 -14.76 -151.29 -30.61
C ALA A 50 -14.62 -152.19 -31.86
N ALA A 51 -13.95 -153.34 -31.72
CA ALA A 51 -13.85 -154.34 -32.78
C ALA A 51 -14.90 -155.46 -32.61
N LEU A 52 -15.78 -155.36 -31.61
CA LEU A 52 -16.89 -156.27 -31.39
C LEU A 52 -18.06 -155.93 -32.32
N ASP A 53 -18.79 -156.94 -32.80
CA ASP A 53 -20.03 -156.77 -33.53
C ASP A 53 -21.25 -156.62 -32.59
N ALA A 54 -22.42 -156.36 -33.17
CA ALA A 54 -23.65 -156.12 -32.41
C ALA A 54 -24.03 -157.32 -31.52
N ASP A 55 -23.91 -158.54 -32.05
CA ASP A 55 -24.25 -159.77 -31.32
C ASP A 55 -23.26 -160.00 -30.16
N GLN A 56 -21.99 -159.62 -30.33
CA GLN A 56 -20.96 -159.65 -29.30
C GLN A 56 -21.19 -158.57 -28.23
N MET A 57 -21.68 -157.38 -28.61
CA MET A 57 -21.95 -156.28 -27.68
C MET A 57 -23.20 -156.50 -26.84
N ASP A 58 -24.29 -156.99 -27.43
CA ASP A 58 -25.51 -157.34 -26.70
C ASP A 58 -25.29 -158.54 -25.74
N ALA A 59 -24.40 -159.46 -26.12
CA ALA A 59 -24.03 -160.59 -25.27
C ALA A 59 -23.25 -160.18 -23.99
N LEU A 60 -22.81 -158.92 -23.84
CA LEU A 60 -22.25 -158.44 -22.59
C LEU A 60 -23.33 -158.27 -21.52
N THR A 61 -23.10 -158.89 -20.38
CA THR A 61 -23.98 -158.75 -19.21
C THR A 61 -23.91 -157.34 -18.63
N THR A 62 -24.96 -156.91 -17.94
CA THR A 62 -24.98 -155.61 -17.21
C THR A 62 -23.81 -155.46 -16.24
N ALA A 63 -23.36 -156.55 -15.61
CA ALA A 63 -22.19 -156.56 -14.73
C ALA A 63 -20.87 -156.37 -15.50
N GLN A 64 -20.78 -156.85 -16.73
CA GLN A 64 -19.63 -156.63 -17.61
C GLN A 64 -19.63 -155.20 -18.17
N LEU A 65 -20.78 -154.67 -18.59
CA LEU A 65 -20.94 -153.28 -19.02
C LEU A 65 -20.61 -152.29 -17.90
N ALA A 66 -21.12 -152.52 -16.70
CA ALA A 66 -20.80 -151.70 -15.52
C ALA A 66 -19.32 -151.82 -15.11
N ALA A 67 -18.64 -152.91 -15.45
CA ALA A 67 -17.21 -153.11 -15.19
C ALA A 67 -16.29 -152.44 -16.23
N LEU A 68 -16.82 -152.01 -17.37
CA LEU A 68 -16.05 -151.29 -18.39
C LEU A 68 -15.45 -150.01 -17.82
N THR A 69 -14.21 -149.76 -18.19
CA THR A 69 -13.56 -148.47 -17.94
C THR A 69 -14.23 -147.38 -18.78
N THR A 70 -14.10 -146.12 -18.36
CA THR A 70 -14.57 -144.97 -19.14
C THR A 70 -13.92 -144.90 -20.52
N THR A 71 -12.66 -145.33 -20.65
CA THR A 71 -11.96 -145.42 -21.95
C THR A 71 -12.61 -146.44 -22.87
N GLN A 72 -13.12 -147.52 -22.31
CA GLN A 72 -13.84 -148.56 -23.04
C GLN A 72 -15.25 -148.09 -23.44
N VAL A 73 -16.02 -147.49 -22.53
CA VAL A 73 -17.34 -146.93 -22.85
C VAL A 73 -17.25 -145.79 -23.87
N LYS A 74 -16.19 -144.97 -23.80
CA LYS A 74 -15.93 -143.91 -24.78
C LYS A 74 -15.70 -144.44 -26.20
N ALA A 75 -15.20 -145.67 -26.33
CA ALA A 75 -14.94 -146.29 -27.63
C ALA A 75 -16.21 -146.85 -28.28
N LEU A 76 -17.34 -146.91 -27.56
CA LEU A 76 -18.63 -147.30 -28.11
C LEU A 76 -19.15 -146.23 -29.10
N THR A 77 -19.59 -146.72 -30.26
CA THR A 77 -20.18 -145.98 -31.36
C THR A 77 -21.69 -145.77 -31.17
N ALA A 78 -22.29 -144.87 -31.96
CA ALA A 78 -23.73 -144.61 -31.93
C ALA A 78 -24.56 -145.87 -32.16
N THR A 79 -24.12 -146.72 -33.09
CA THR A 79 -24.78 -147.99 -33.38
C THR A 79 -24.67 -148.91 -32.18
N GLU A 80 -23.49 -149.10 -31.61
CA GLU A 80 -23.32 -149.97 -30.42
C GLU A 80 -24.11 -149.46 -29.22
N MET A 81 -24.24 -148.14 -29.05
CA MET A 81 -25.06 -147.55 -27.98
C MET A 81 -26.56 -147.70 -28.20
N GLY A 82 -27.03 -147.66 -29.46
CA GLY A 82 -28.44 -147.86 -29.82
C GLY A 82 -28.86 -149.33 -29.84
N GLU A 83 -27.90 -150.26 -29.84
CA GLU A 83 -28.17 -151.70 -29.71
C GLU A 83 -28.18 -152.16 -28.24
N LEU A 84 -27.85 -151.28 -27.28
CA LEU A 84 -27.98 -151.61 -25.85
C LEU A 84 -29.45 -151.62 -25.44
N GLU A 85 -29.89 -152.69 -24.78
CA GLU A 85 -31.19 -152.69 -24.13
C GLU A 85 -31.25 -151.62 -23.03
N THR A 86 -32.46 -151.13 -22.77
CA THR A 86 -32.70 -150.15 -21.70
C THR A 86 -32.17 -150.58 -20.32
N THR A 87 -32.15 -151.89 -20.03
CA THR A 87 -31.58 -152.42 -18.78
C THR A 87 -30.05 -152.43 -18.76
N GLN A 88 -29.41 -152.53 -19.93
CA GLN A 88 -27.97 -152.40 -20.12
C GLN A 88 -27.54 -150.93 -20.09
N LEU A 89 -28.30 -150.04 -20.73
CA LEU A 89 -28.05 -148.59 -20.68
C LEU A 89 -28.21 -148.04 -19.25
N ALA A 90 -29.20 -148.53 -18.49
CA ALA A 90 -29.37 -148.20 -17.07
C ALA A 90 -28.23 -148.73 -16.19
N ALA A 91 -27.51 -149.78 -16.61
CA ALA A 91 -26.36 -150.31 -15.88
C ALA A 91 -25.10 -149.44 -16.04
N LEU A 92 -25.05 -148.53 -17.03
CA LEU A 92 -23.97 -147.56 -17.16
C LEU A 92 -24.04 -146.53 -16.05
N THR A 93 -22.93 -146.40 -15.35
CA THR A 93 -22.75 -145.35 -14.34
C THR A 93 -22.76 -143.97 -15.00
N ALA A 94 -23.07 -142.93 -14.22
CA ALA A 94 -23.02 -141.55 -14.72
C ALA A 94 -21.63 -141.16 -15.26
N THR A 95 -20.55 -141.72 -14.68
CA THR A 95 -19.18 -141.52 -15.17
C THR A 95 -18.94 -142.19 -16.53
N GLN A 96 -19.59 -143.32 -16.78
CA GLN A 96 -19.57 -143.99 -18.07
C GLN A 96 -20.44 -143.25 -19.10
N MET A 97 -21.64 -142.81 -18.72
CA MET A 97 -22.50 -141.98 -19.57
C MET A 97 -21.81 -140.67 -19.99
N GLY A 98 -21.11 -140.00 -19.07
CA GLY A 98 -20.34 -138.81 -19.38
C GLY A 98 -19.04 -139.04 -20.16
N ALA A 99 -18.61 -140.30 -20.30
CA ALA A 99 -17.44 -140.69 -21.09
C ALA A 99 -17.80 -141.05 -22.54
N LEU A 100 -19.09 -141.21 -22.86
CA LEU A 100 -19.56 -141.49 -24.23
C LEU A 100 -19.07 -140.42 -25.20
N SER A 101 -18.94 -140.82 -26.47
CA SER A 101 -18.71 -139.88 -27.55
C SER A 101 -20.00 -139.09 -27.85
N VAL A 102 -19.87 -137.90 -28.45
CA VAL A 102 -21.00 -137.10 -28.97
C VAL A 102 -21.93 -137.97 -29.83
N SER A 103 -21.36 -138.83 -30.68
CA SER A 103 -22.14 -139.75 -31.50
C SER A 103 -22.83 -140.85 -30.66
N GLY A 104 -22.20 -141.31 -29.58
CA GLY A 104 -22.77 -142.29 -28.67
C GLY A 104 -24.01 -141.77 -27.93
N ILE A 105 -23.99 -140.52 -27.48
CA ILE A 105 -25.17 -139.89 -26.84
C ILE A 105 -26.23 -139.51 -27.87
N GLY A 106 -25.84 -138.97 -29.03
CA GLY A 106 -26.78 -138.62 -30.11
C GLY A 106 -27.47 -139.83 -30.75
N GLY A 107 -26.92 -141.03 -30.57
CA GLY A 107 -27.52 -142.30 -30.98
C GLY A 107 -28.70 -142.76 -30.12
N LEU A 108 -28.94 -142.14 -28.96
CA LEU A 108 -30.08 -142.45 -28.09
C LEU A 108 -31.38 -141.88 -28.65
N SER A 109 -32.42 -142.70 -28.75
CA SER A 109 -33.77 -142.26 -29.08
C SER A 109 -34.39 -141.40 -27.96
N THR A 110 -35.44 -140.64 -28.27
CA THR A 110 -36.20 -139.88 -27.26
C THR A 110 -36.76 -140.79 -26.15
N THR A 111 -37.12 -142.03 -26.50
CA THR A 111 -37.58 -143.04 -25.53
C THR A 111 -36.44 -143.47 -24.61
N GLU A 112 -35.21 -143.61 -25.10
CA GLU A 112 -34.06 -143.93 -24.24
C GLU A 112 -33.61 -142.73 -23.40
N ILE A 113 -33.65 -141.52 -23.95
CA ILE A 113 -33.37 -140.26 -23.22
C ILE A 113 -34.30 -140.11 -22.01
N THR A 114 -35.61 -140.37 -22.16
CA THR A 114 -36.55 -140.30 -21.02
C THR A 114 -36.28 -141.32 -19.92
N GLN A 115 -35.67 -142.46 -20.26
CA GLN A 115 -35.33 -143.51 -19.30
C GLN A 115 -33.99 -143.29 -18.62
N LEU A 116 -33.18 -142.33 -19.08
CA LEU A 116 -31.98 -141.93 -18.37
C LEU A 116 -32.36 -141.38 -17.00
N THR A 117 -31.70 -141.89 -15.97
CA THR A 117 -31.84 -141.32 -14.64
C THR A 117 -31.34 -139.88 -14.64
N THR A 118 -31.86 -139.06 -13.73
CA THR A 118 -31.39 -137.67 -13.55
C THR A 118 -29.89 -137.60 -13.29
N THR A 119 -29.30 -138.64 -12.69
CA THR A 119 -27.84 -138.72 -12.46
C THR A 119 -27.08 -139.01 -13.76
N GLN A 120 -27.66 -139.78 -14.69
CA GLN A 120 -27.09 -140.05 -16.00
C GLN A 120 -27.21 -138.82 -16.91
N VAL A 121 -28.36 -138.15 -16.97
CA VAL A 121 -28.54 -136.89 -17.73
C VAL A 121 -27.60 -135.80 -17.21
N LYS A 122 -27.43 -135.71 -15.89
CA LYS A 122 -26.44 -134.83 -15.26
C LYS A 122 -24.99 -135.21 -15.58
N GLY A 123 -24.73 -136.49 -15.87
CA GLY A 123 -23.43 -137.01 -16.29
C GLY A 123 -23.06 -136.68 -17.74
N ILE A 124 -24.03 -136.36 -18.60
CA ILE A 124 -23.81 -135.94 -19.99
C ILE A 124 -23.01 -134.62 -20.00
N ASN A 125 -21.90 -134.57 -20.74
CA ASN A 125 -21.14 -133.32 -20.81
C ASN A 125 -21.90 -132.26 -21.65
N VAL A 126 -21.53 -131.00 -21.51
CA VAL A 126 -22.26 -129.87 -22.11
C VAL A 126 -22.26 -129.94 -23.64
N THR A 127 -21.14 -130.35 -24.25
CA THR A 127 -21.01 -130.51 -25.70
C THR A 127 -21.91 -131.60 -26.26
N ASP A 128 -22.14 -132.66 -25.49
CA ASP A 128 -22.99 -133.77 -25.89
C ASP A 128 -24.47 -133.46 -25.65
N LEU A 129 -24.80 -132.71 -24.58
CA LEU A 129 -26.15 -132.23 -24.35
C LEU A 129 -26.60 -131.25 -25.44
N ALA A 130 -25.70 -130.35 -25.86
CA ALA A 130 -25.94 -129.43 -26.97
C ALA A 130 -25.96 -130.13 -28.35
N ALA A 131 -25.50 -131.39 -28.42
CA ALA A 131 -25.59 -132.20 -29.64
C ALA A 131 -26.91 -133.00 -29.72
N LEU A 132 -27.74 -132.98 -28.68
CA LEU A 132 -29.11 -133.50 -28.75
C LEU A 132 -29.94 -132.65 -29.72
N THR A 133 -30.82 -133.30 -30.48
CA THR A 133 -31.81 -132.59 -31.27
C THR A 133 -32.80 -131.86 -30.35
N THR A 134 -33.47 -130.83 -30.85
CA THR A 134 -34.52 -130.12 -30.10
C THR A 134 -35.61 -131.08 -29.62
N ASP A 135 -35.94 -132.12 -30.40
CA ASP A 135 -36.90 -133.14 -30.01
C ASP A 135 -36.37 -134.05 -28.90
N GLN A 136 -35.07 -134.37 -28.89
CA GLN A 136 -34.41 -135.12 -27.81
C GLN A 136 -34.30 -134.29 -26.53
N LEU A 137 -34.01 -132.99 -26.64
CA LEU A 137 -33.94 -132.09 -25.50
C LEU A 137 -35.34 -131.81 -24.92
N ALA A 138 -36.34 -131.59 -25.78
CA ALA A 138 -37.74 -131.43 -25.39
C ALA A 138 -38.34 -132.74 -24.83
N ALA A 139 -37.80 -133.90 -25.19
CA ALA A 139 -38.18 -135.18 -24.59
C ALA A 139 -37.67 -135.35 -23.16
N LEU A 140 -36.71 -134.56 -22.68
CA LEU A 140 -36.29 -134.61 -21.27
C LEU A 140 -37.49 -134.30 -20.37
N SER A 141 -37.73 -135.12 -19.36
CA SER A 141 -38.76 -134.80 -18.37
C SER A 141 -38.41 -133.52 -17.61
N ALA A 142 -39.43 -132.87 -17.04
CA ALA A 142 -39.25 -131.74 -16.13
C ALA A 142 -38.18 -132.02 -15.05
N ASP A 143 -38.18 -133.22 -14.46
CA ASP A 143 -37.20 -133.65 -13.47
C ASP A 143 -35.78 -133.79 -14.04
N GLN A 144 -35.65 -134.21 -15.30
CA GLN A 144 -34.37 -134.30 -15.99
C GLN A 144 -33.82 -132.92 -16.33
N VAL A 145 -34.67 -132.01 -16.84
CA VAL A 145 -34.31 -130.61 -17.11
C VAL A 145 -33.94 -129.88 -15.82
N ALA A 146 -34.70 -130.08 -14.73
CA ALA A 146 -34.39 -129.54 -13.40
C ALA A 146 -33.05 -130.04 -12.82
N ASN A 147 -32.59 -131.23 -13.23
CA ASN A 147 -31.31 -131.79 -12.79
C ASN A 147 -30.12 -131.45 -13.68
N LEU A 148 -30.35 -130.73 -14.79
CA LEU A 148 -29.26 -130.21 -15.60
C LEU A 148 -28.37 -129.29 -14.78
N THR A 149 -27.06 -129.46 -14.94
CA THR A 149 -26.08 -128.55 -14.35
C THR A 149 -26.25 -127.15 -14.93
N ILE A 150 -25.82 -126.15 -14.17
CA ILE A 150 -25.77 -124.75 -14.64
C ILE A 150 -25.01 -124.64 -15.98
N THR A 151 -23.90 -125.38 -16.13
CA THR A 151 -23.09 -125.36 -17.35
C THR A 151 -23.83 -125.98 -18.53
N GLN A 152 -24.69 -126.98 -18.28
CA GLN A 152 -25.56 -127.56 -19.28
C GLN A 152 -26.66 -126.59 -19.72
N ILE A 153 -27.38 -125.95 -18.79
CA ILE A 153 -28.39 -124.93 -19.11
C ILE A 153 -27.80 -123.73 -19.87
N ARG A 154 -26.60 -123.29 -19.48
CA ARG A 154 -25.88 -122.21 -20.20
C ARG A 154 -25.34 -122.63 -21.56
N GLY A 155 -25.11 -123.93 -21.75
CA GLY A 155 -24.65 -124.51 -23.00
C GLY A 155 -25.76 -124.63 -24.04
N LEU A 156 -27.04 -124.51 -23.61
CA LEU A 156 -28.17 -124.54 -24.51
C LEU A 156 -28.18 -123.29 -25.41
N SER A 157 -28.38 -123.52 -26.70
CA SER A 157 -28.62 -122.45 -27.67
C SER A 157 -29.97 -121.78 -27.43
N THR A 158 -30.18 -120.61 -28.03
CA THR A 158 -31.47 -119.90 -27.92
C THR A 158 -32.62 -120.69 -28.54
N THR A 159 -32.35 -121.48 -29.57
CA THR A 159 -33.34 -122.38 -30.20
C THR A 159 -33.66 -123.57 -29.30
N GLU A 160 -32.66 -124.09 -28.59
CA GLU A 160 -32.83 -125.17 -27.62
C GLU A 160 -33.63 -124.70 -26.39
N LEU A 161 -33.29 -123.54 -25.82
CA LEU A 161 -34.04 -122.94 -24.71
C LEU A 161 -35.49 -122.63 -25.09
N ALA A 162 -35.74 -122.13 -26.32
CA ALA A 162 -37.09 -121.87 -26.82
C ALA A 162 -37.86 -123.15 -27.18
N SER A 163 -37.18 -124.28 -27.35
CA SER A 163 -37.83 -125.58 -27.60
C SER A 163 -38.28 -126.29 -26.32
N LEU A 164 -37.83 -125.81 -25.15
CA LEU A 164 -38.36 -126.28 -23.87
C LEU A 164 -39.82 -125.85 -23.73
N SER A 165 -40.67 -126.78 -23.34
CA SER A 165 -42.07 -126.50 -23.00
C SER A 165 -42.18 -125.66 -21.73
N ASP A 166 -43.31 -124.98 -21.56
CA ASP A 166 -43.59 -124.18 -20.36
C ASP A 166 -43.40 -125.01 -19.08
N THR A 167 -43.82 -126.28 -19.06
CA THR A 167 -43.62 -127.18 -17.91
C THR A 167 -42.14 -127.50 -17.64
N GLN A 168 -41.29 -127.52 -18.66
CA GLN A 168 -39.84 -127.72 -18.50
C GLN A 168 -39.15 -126.44 -18.04
N LEU A 169 -39.61 -125.27 -18.52
CA LEU A 169 -39.14 -123.96 -18.09
C LEU A 169 -39.55 -123.69 -16.63
N ASP A 170 -40.78 -124.03 -16.24
CA ASP A 170 -41.29 -123.97 -14.87
C ASP A 170 -40.54 -124.92 -13.92
N ALA A 171 -40.06 -126.05 -14.44
CA ALA A 171 -39.26 -127.00 -13.67
C ALA A 171 -37.81 -126.54 -13.46
N LEU A 172 -37.35 -125.49 -14.16
CA LEU A 172 -36.01 -124.95 -13.93
C LEU A 172 -35.91 -124.45 -12.49
N THR A 173 -34.91 -124.96 -11.80
CA THR A 173 -34.59 -124.46 -10.46
C THR A 173 -34.22 -122.98 -10.54
N THR A 174 -34.39 -122.27 -9.43
CA THR A 174 -33.96 -120.87 -9.28
C THR A 174 -32.50 -120.67 -9.69
N THR A 175 -31.63 -121.66 -9.43
CA THR A 175 -30.21 -121.61 -9.81
C THR A 175 -30.00 -121.72 -11.32
N GLN A 176 -30.88 -122.43 -12.02
CA GLN A 176 -30.85 -122.54 -13.48
C GLN A 176 -31.45 -121.30 -14.16
N ILE A 177 -32.55 -120.75 -13.63
CA ILE A 177 -33.12 -119.46 -14.08
C ILE A 177 -32.10 -118.32 -13.90
N ALA A 178 -31.42 -118.26 -12.74
CA ALA A 178 -30.34 -117.30 -12.49
C ALA A 178 -29.15 -117.46 -13.44
N ALA A 179 -28.96 -118.67 -13.97
CA ALA A 179 -27.86 -118.98 -14.88
C ALA A 179 -28.16 -118.66 -16.35
N LEU A 180 -29.41 -118.33 -16.70
CA LEU A 180 -29.78 -117.94 -18.06
C LEU A 180 -28.90 -116.79 -18.54
N THR A 181 -28.45 -116.88 -19.79
CA THR A 181 -27.76 -115.78 -20.46
C THR A 181 -28.76 -114.66 -20.74
N SER A 182 -28.28 -113.43 -20.98
CA SER A 182 -29.16 -112.31 -21.37
C SER A 182 -30.00 -112.66 -22.61
N THR A 183 -29.39 -113.34 -23.58
CA THR A 183 -30.10 -113.83 -24.76
C THR A 183 -31.13 -114.90 -24.40
N GLY A 184 -30.81 -115.79 -23.44
CA GLY A 184 -31.75 -116.80 -22.95
C GLY A 184 -32.97 -116.22 -22.23
N ALA A 185 -32.77 -115.18 -21.42
CA ALA A 185 -33.87 -114.47 -20.76
C ALA A 185 -34.77 -113.72 -21.76
N ALA A 186 -34.17 -113.08 -22.78
CA ALA A 186 -34.90 -112.40 -23.85
C ALA A 186 -35.74 -113.35 -24.72
N THR A 187 -35.35 -114.63 -24.81
CA THR A 187 -36.04 -115.64 -25.64
C THR A 187 -37.22 -116.31 -24.96
N LEU A 188 -37.41 -116.12 -23.65
CA LEU A 188 -38.62 -116.59 -22.97
C LEU A 188 -39.85 -115.89 -23.56
N THR A 189 -40.98 -116.57 -23.70
CA THR A 189 -42.21 -115.91 -24.12
C THR A 189 -42.80 -115.11 -22.95
N ALA A 190 -43.68 -114.14 -23.21
CA ALA A 190 -44.39 -113.45 -22.14
C ALA A 190 -45.17 -114.46 -21.26
N THR A 191 -45.83 -115.46 -21.86
CA THR A 191 -46.51 -116.53 -21.13
C THR A 191 -45.57 -117.36 -20.26
N ALA A 192 -44.35 -117.66 -20.73
CA ALA A 192 -43.34 -118.35 -19.93
C ALA A 192 -42.86 -117.50 -18.75
N VAL A 193 -42.81 -116.17 -18.91
CA VAL A 193 -42.44 -115.25 -17.84
C VAL A 193 -43.58 -115.11 -16.81
N ASP A 194 -44.84 -115.09 -17.25
CA ASP A 194 -46.06 -115.13 -16.40
C ASP A 194 -46.13 -116.43 -15.58
N GLY A 195 -45.68 -117.56 -16.14
CA GLY A 195 -45.61 -118.86 -15.46
C GLY A 195 -44.50 -119.00 -14.41
N LEU A 196 -43.51 -118.10 -14.38
CA LEU A 196 -42.41 -118.18 -13.42
C LEU A 196 -42.93 -118.01 -11.99
N SER A 197 -42.55 -118.93 -11.10
CA SER A 197 -42.79 -118.76 -9.68
C SER A 197 -42.08 -117.52 -9.13
N VAL A 198 -42.60 -116.98 -8.02
CA VAL A 198 -41.99 -115.90 -7.23
C VAL A 198 -40.50 -116.15 -6.99
N ASP A 199 -40.12 -117.38 -6.63
CA ASP A 199 -38.72 -117.74 -6.36
C ASP A 199 -37.86 -117.74 -7.64
N GLN A 200 -38.41 -118.09 -8.79
CA GLN A 200 -37.73 -118.04 -10.08
C GLN A 200 -37.55 -116.61 -10.57
N VAL A 201 -38.58 -115.77 -10.44
CA VAL A 201 -38.49 -114.33 -10.73
C VAL A 201 -37.48 -113.65 -9.80
N ALA A 202 -37.45 -114.02 -8.51
CA ALA A 202 -36.44 -113.55 -7.57
C ALA A 202 -35.00 -113.94 -7.95
N ALA A 203 -34.85 -115.07 -8.65
CA ALA A 203 -33.57 -115.58 -9.11
C ALA A 203 -33.07 -114.92 -10.41
N LEU A 204 -33.92 -114.19 -11.13
CA LEU A 204 -33.50 -113.43 -12.31
C LEU A 204 -32.38 -112.46 -11.95
N THR A 205 -31.35 -112.42 -12.80
CA THR A 205 -30.25 -111.47 -12.63
C THR A 205 -30.58 -110.14 -13.29
N SER A 206 -29.89 -109.07 -12.93
CA SER A 206 -30.06 -107.77 -13.60
C SER A 206 -29.75 -107.82 -15.10
N THR A 207 -28.87 -108.72 -15.54
CA THR A 207 -28.57 -108.89 -16.97
C THR A 207 -29.70 -109.64 -17.69
N ALA A 208 -30.40 -110.53 -16.98
CA ALA A 208 -31.58 -111.22 -17.50
C ALA A 208 -32.74 -110.23 -17.63
N ILE A 209 -33.02 -109.46 -16.57
CA ILE A 209 -34.07 -108.44 -16.58
C ILE A 209 -33.81 -107.38 -17.65
N ALA A 210 -32.59 -106.85 -17.78
CA ALA A 210 -32.25 -105.86 -18.81
C ALA A 210 -32.45 -106.33 -20.27
N ALA A 211 -32.48 -107.65 -20.47
CA ALA A 211 -32.64 -108.26 -21.78
C ALA A 211 -34.10 -108.66 -22.06
N MET A 212 -34.98 -108.55 -21.06
CA MET A 212 -36.40 -108.78 -21.26
C MET A 212 -36.99 -107.68 -22.14
N THR A 213 -38.15 -107.99 -22.70
CA THR A 213 -38.96 -107.09 -23.50
C THR A 213 -40.03 -106.48 -22.61
N THR A 214 -40.58 -105.33 -23.02
CA THR A 214 -41.68 -104.69 -22.29
C THR A 214 -42.89 -105.60 -22.15
N ASP A 215 -43.14 -106.48 -23.13
CA ASP A 215 -44.26 -107.42 -23.10
C ASP A 215 -44.04 -108.53 -22.06
N GLN A 216 -42.79 -108.96 -21.86
CA GLN A 216 -42.43 -109.90 -20.80
C GLN A 216 -42.50 -109.26 -19.41
N ILE A 217 -42.17 -107.96 -19.29
CA ILE A 217 -42.31 -107.23 -18.02
C ILE A 217 -43.78 -106.92 -17.70
N ALA A 218 -44.60 -106.61 -18.70
CA ALA A 218 -46.00 -106.23 -18.54
C ALA A 218 -46.90 -107.37 -18.01
N VAL A 219 -46.49 -108.62 -18.18
CA VAL A 219 -47.23 -109.79 -17.70
C VAL A 219 -46.87 -110.21 -16.27
N LEU A 220 -45.81 -109.67 -15.68
CA LEU A 220 -45.46 -109.96 -14.29
C LEU A 220 -46.52 -109.39 -13.34
N ASP A 221 -47.06 -110.24 -12.48
CA ASP A 221 -48.03 -109.85 -11.46
C ASP A 221 -47.37 -109.13 -10.26
N ALA A 222 -48.20 -108.60 -9.36
CA ALA A 222 -47.70 -107.87 -8.20
C ALA A 222 -46.78 -108.70 -7.28
N THR A 223 -47.02 -110.01 -7.16
CA THR A 223 -46.22 -110.89 -6.30
C THR A 223 -44.88 -111.23 -6.93
N GLN A 224 -44.86 -111.44 -8.25
CA GLN A 224 -43.65 -111.67 -9.03
C GLN A 224 -42.80 -110.40 -9.09
N ILE A 225 -43.42 -109.26 -9.35
CA ILE A 225 -42.77 -107.95 -9.30
C ILE A 225 -42.15 -107.72 -7.92
N ALA A 226 -42.87 -107.96 -6.82
CA ALA A 226 -42.35 -107.83 -5.46
C ALA A 226 -41.22 -108.83 -5.13
N ALA A 227 -41.11 -109.93 -5.90
CA ALA A 227 -40.08 -110.95 -5.74
C ALA A 227 -38.75 -110.57 -6.40
N ILE A 228 -38.76 -109.68 -7.40
CA ILE A 228 -37.56 -109.28 -8.13
C ILE A 228 -36.50 -108.80 -7.14
N SER A 229 -35.37 -109.50 -7.09
CA SER A 229 -34.34 -109.14 -6.12
C SER A 229 -33.85 -107.71 -6.36
N THR A 230 -33.48 -107.01 -5.29
CA THR A 230 -32.92 -105.65 -5.36
C THR A 230 -31.73 -105.56 -6.31
N LYS A 231 -30.90 -106.61 -6.37
CA LYS A 231 -29.79 -106.69 -7.33
C LYS A 231 -30.28 -106.69 -8.78
N ALA A 232 -31.40 -107.35 -9.07
CA ALA A 232 -32.00 -107.46 -10.39
C ALA A 232 -32.70 -106.17 -10.85
N MET A 233 -33.20 -105.36 -9.91
CA MET A 233 -33.83 -104.06 -10.21
C MET A 233 -32.95 -103.15 -11.07
N THR A 234 -31.62 -103.20 -10.91
CA THR A 234 -30.65 -102.43 -11.72
C THR A 234 -30.63 -102.80 -13.21
N GLY A 235 -31.27 -103.91 -13.58
CA GLY A 235 -31.40 -104.38 -14.95
C GLY A 235 -32.40 -103.57 -15.78
N PHE A 236 -33.46 -103.04 -15.17
CA PHE A 236 -34.53 -102.39 -15.93
C PHE A 236 -34.04 -101.21 -16.78
N THR A 237 -34.34 -101.24 -18.06
CA THR A 237 -34.05 -100.16 -19.00
C THR A 237 -35.10 -99.05 -18.88
N LYS A 238 -34.83 -97.91 -19.53
CA LYS A 238 -35.80 -96.79 -19.64
C LYS A 238 -37.16 -97.25 -20.17
N THR A 239 -37.14 -98.11 -21.20
CA THR A 239 -38.34 -98.55 -21.90
C THR A 239 -39.17 -99.49 -21.03
N GLU A 240 -38.52 -100.37 -20.27
CA GLU A 240 -39.20 -101.29 -19.34
C GLU A 240 -39.80 -100.53 -18.16
N LEU A 241 -39.09 -99.54 -17.60
CA LEU A 241 -39.62 -98.72 -16.50
C LEU A 241 -40.82 -97.87 -16.93
N ALA A 242 -40.86 -97.44 -18.19
CA ALA A 242 -42.00 -96.71 -18.74
C ALA A 242 -43.20 -97.63 -19.08
N ALA A 243 -42.98 -98.95 -19.15
CA ALA A 243 -43.99 -99.93 -19.50
C ALA A 243 -44.77 -100.47 -18.30
N PHE A 244 -44.30 -100.23 -17.07
CA PHE A 244 -45.05 -100.63 -15.88
C PHE A 244 -46.39 -99.90 -15.77
N SER A 245 -47.43 -100.65 -15.44
CA SER A 245 -48.70 -100.07 -15.00
C SER A 245 -48.60 -99.49 -13.60
N THR A 246 -49.58 -98.68 -13.20
CA THR A 246 -49.69 -98.15 -11.83
C THR A 246 -49.73 -99.27 -10.80
N ASP A 247 -50.48 -100.33 -11.07
CA ASP A 247 -50.62 -101.48 -10.17
C ASP A 247 -49.30 -102.27 -10.03
N GLN A 248 -48.51 -102.35 -11.10
CA GLN A 248 -47.19 -102.98 -11.06
C GLN A 248 -46.17 -102.11 -10.33
N LEU A 249 -46.26 -100.79 -10.45
CA LEU A 249 -45.43 -99.87 -9.67
C LEU A 249 -45.81 -99.90 -8.20
N ASP A 250 -47.09 -99.97 -7.85
CA ASP A 250 -47.57 -100.16 -6.47
C ASP A 250 -47.04 -101.46 -5.85
N ALA A 251 -46.83 -102.48 -6.66
CA ALA A 251 -46.25 -103.75 -6.23
C ALA A 251 -44.74 -103.69 -5.93
N PHE A 252 -44.03 -102.63 -6.36
CA PHE A 252 -42.63 -102.47 -5.98
C PHE A 252 -42.53 -102.26 -4.48
N THR A 253 -41.76 -103.07 -3.79
CA THR A 253 -41.40 -102.75 -2.41
C THR A 253 -40.53 -101.49 -2.38
N ALA A 254 -40.59 -100.75 -1.27
CA ALA A 254 -39.69 -99.63 -1.01
C ALA A 254 -38.22 -99.98 -1.28
N THR A 255 -37.79 -101.18 -0.88
CA THR A 255 -36.42 -101.67 -1.08
C THR A 255 -36.09 -101.93 -2.56
N GLN A 256 -37.05 -102.41 -3.34
CA GLN A 256 -36.87 -102.61 -4.78
C GLN A 256 -36.78 -101.30 -5.53
N LEU A 257 -37.67 -100.36 -5.20
CA LEU A 257 -37.59 -99.01 -5.76
C LEU A 257 -36.26 -98.35 -5.35
N ALA A 258 -35.81 -98.51 -4.11
CA ALA A 258 -34.50 -98.04 -3.62
C ALA A 258 -33.29 -98.68 -4.34
N ALA A 259 -33.48 -99.87 -4.92
CA ALA A 259 -32.44 -100.59 -5.64
C ALA A 259 -32.34 -100.19 -7.12
N LEU A 260 -33.27 -99.38 -7.64
CA LEU A 260 -33.11 -98.75 -8.95
C LEU A 260 -31.94 -97.77 -8.93
N THR A 261 -31.21 -97.71 -10.03
CA THR A 261 -30.20 -96.67 -10.24
C THR A 261 -30.86 -95.30 -10.40
N THR A 262 -30.08 -94.25 -10.18
CA THR A 262 -30.53 -92.86 -10.41
C THR A 262 -30.96 -92.60 -11.86
N THR A 263 -30.33 -93.26 -12.82
CA THR A 263 -30.72 -93.17 -14.25
C THR A 263 -32.09 -93.79 -14.49
N GLN A 264 -32.39 -94.90 -13.81
CA GLN A 264 -33.68 -95.58 -13.87
C GLN A 264 -34.78 -94.74 -13.22
N ILE A 265 -34.52 -94.17 -12.05
CA ILE A 265 -35.47 -93.26 -11.37
C ILE A 265 -35.76 -92.01 -12.22
N LYS A 266 -34.73 -91.40 -12.83
CA LYS A 266 -34.90 -90.26 -13.76
C LYS A 266 -35.77 -90.60 -14.97
N ASN A 267 -35.81 -91.87 -15.36
CA ASN A 267 -36.53 -92.37 -16.52
C ASN A 267 -37.98 -92.79 -16.22
N LEU A 268 -38.41 -92.78 -14.96
CA LEU A 268 -39.81 -92.98 -14.60
C LEU A 268 -40.68 -91.87 -15.23
N SER A 269 -41.86 -92.25 -15.71
CA SER A 269 -42.83 -91.29 -16.23
C SER A 269 -43.48 -90.51 -15.08
N THR A 270 -44.02 -89.32 -15.35
CA THR A 270 -44.72 -88.55 -14.30
C THR A 270 -45.94 -89.30 -13.75
N THR A 271 -46.62 -90.10 -14.57
CA THR A 271 -47.71 -90.97 -14.12
C THR A 271 -47.22 -92.08 -13.20
N ALA A 272 -46.06 -92.68 -13.52
CA ALA A 272 -45.43 -93.68 -12.67
C ALA A 272 -44.98 -93.11 -11.32
N ILE A 273 -44.53 -91.85 -11.32
CA ILE A 273 -44.11 -91.16 -10.10
C ILE A 273 -45.32 -90.78 -9.25
N ALA A 274 -46.40 -90.29 -9.87
CA ALA A 274 -47.66 -89.94 -9.20
C ALA A 274 -48.43 -91.17 -8.65
N SER A 275 -48.09 -92.38 -9.10
CA SER A 275 -48.64 -93.63 -8.58
C SER A 275 -47.74 -94.27 -7.53
N LEU A 276 -46.66 -93.62 -7.08
CA LEU A 276 -45.86 -94.17 -5.99
C LEU A 276 -46.59 -93.99 -4.67
N THR A 277 -46.66 -95.04 -3.87
CA THR A 277 -47.15 -94.95 -2.49
C THR A 277 -46.20 -94.13 -1.61
N THR A 278 -46.73 -93.57 -0.52
CA THR A 278 -45.93 -92.84 0.48
C THR A 278 -44.77 -93.66 1.04
N ALA A 279 -44.96 -94.97 1.24
CA ALA A 279 -43.92 -95.88 1.71
C ALA A 279 -42.82 -96.10 0.67
N GLN A 280 -43.17 -96.14 -0.61
CA GLN A 280 -42.21 -96.23 -1.72
C GLN A 280 -41.42 -94.95 -1.88
N VAL A 281 -42.11 -93.79 -1.83
CA VAL A 281 -41.47 -92.47 -1.89
C VAL A 281 -40.53 -92.26 -0.70
N ALA A 282 -40.96 -92.59 0.52
CA ALA A 282 -40.10 -92.55 1.72
C ALA A 282 -38.92 -93.56 1.64
N GLY A 283 -39.11 -94.66 0.91
CA GLY A 283 -38.12 -95.71 0.70
C GLY A 283 -36.99 -95.36 -0.27
N LEU A 284 -37.17 -94.35 -1.12
CA LEU A 284 -36.14 -93.92 -2.07
C LEU A 284 -34.86 -93.48 -1.34
N THR A 285 -33.72 -93.70 -1.95
CA THR A 285 -32.47 -93.12 -1.46
C THR A 285 -32.41 -91.63 -1.80
N THR A 286 -31.62 -90.87 -1.05
CA THR A 286 -31.39 -89.45 -1.32
C THR A 286 -30.88 -89.19 -2.74
N THR A 287 -29.99 -90.06 -3.25
CA THR A 287 -29.46 -89.96 -4.61
C THR A 287 -30.52 -90.22 -5.68
N GLN A 288 -31.52 -91.06 -5.39
CA GLN A 288 -32.64 -91.30 -6.30
C GLN A 288 -33.64 -90.15 -6.32
N VAL A 289 -33.99 -89.62 -5.14
CA VAL A 289 -34.84 -88.43 -5.06
C VAL A 289 -34.19 -87.23 -5.76
N ALA A 290 -32.88 -87.05 -5.61
CA ALA A 290 -32.09 -86.06 -6.36
C ALA A 290 -32.08 -86.27 -7.88
N ALA A 291 -32.28 -87.51 -8.34
CA ALA A 291 -32.23 -87.87 -9.74
C ALA A 291 -33.55 -87.65 -10.49
N PHE A 292 -34.66 -87.43 -9.76
CA PHE A 292 -35.92 -87.08 -10.39
C PHE A 292 -35.80 -85.82 -11.26
N THR A 293 -36.54 -85.82 -12.36
CA THR A 293 -36.76 -84.59 -13.12
C THR A 293 -37.65 -83.65 -12.33
N THR A 294 -37.61 -82.35 -12.64
CA THR A 294 -38.49 -81.35 -12.00
C THR A 294 -39.97 -81.68 -12.21
N THR A 295 -40.34 -82.12 -13.41
CA THR A 295 -41.67 -82.63 -13.73
C THR A 295 -42.02 -83.91 -12.97
N GLY A 296 -41.02 -84.74 -12.64
CA GLY A 296 -41.21 -85.93 -11.83
C GLY A 296 -41.52 -85.58 -10.37
N ILE A 297 -40.76 -84.67 -9.77
CA ILE A 297 -41.05 -84.17 -8.43
C ILE A 297 -42.41 -83.48 -8.38
N GLY A 298 -42.73 -82.64 -9.37
CA GLY A 298 -44.05 -82.00 -9.48
C GLY A 298 -45.22 -82.95 -9.72
N ALA A 299 -44.96 -84.23 -10.04
CA ALA A 299 -45.99 -85.25 -10.18
C ALA A 299 -46.33 -85.98 -8.87
N LEU A 300 -45.47 -85.88 -7.84
CA LEU A 300 -45.74 -86.46 -6.52
C LEU A 300 -46.97 -85.79 -5.88
N THR A 301 -47.82 -86.55 -5.19
CA THR A 301 -48.94 -85.95 -4.46
C THR A 301 -48.45 -85.20 -3.21
N GLU A 302 -49.29 -84.33 -2.64
CA GLU A 302 -49.02 -83.66 -1.36
C GLU A 302 -48.69 -84.66 -0.23
N THR A 303 -49.36 -85.81 -0.23
CA THR A 303 -49.13 -86.88 0.74
C THR A 303 -47.78 -87.58 0.50
N GLU A 304 -47.36 -87.73 -0.74
CA GLU A 304 -46.05 -88.29 -1.09
C GLU A 304 -44.91 -87.31 -0.79
N ILE A 305 -45.12 -86.02 -1.08
CA ILE A 305 -44.17 -84.96 -0.74
C ILE A 305 -43.98 -84.90 0.79
N SER A 306 -45.06 -84.93 1.58
CA SER A 306 -44.97 -84.99 3.05
C SER A 306 -44.40 -86.30 3.60
N ALA A 307 -44.43 -87.39 2.82
CA ALA A 307 -43.84 -88.68 3.19
C ALA A 307 -42.33 -88.77 2.96
N LEU A 308 -41.73 -87.84 2.19
CA LEU A 308 -40.27 -87.81 2.02
C LEU A 308 -39.56 -87.68 3.37
N ALA A 309 -38.57 -88.50 3.65
CA ALA A 309 -37.66 -88.25 4.76
C ALA A 309 -36.94 -86.90 4.58
N THR A 310 -36.59 -86.26 5.69
CA THR A 310 -35.83 -85.00 5.70
C THR A 310 -34.55 -85.06 4.86
N THR A 311 -33.85 -86.19 4.89
CA THR A 311 -32.64 -86.42 4.06
C THR A 311 -32.94 -86.49 2.56
N GLN A 312 -34.13 -86.94 2.17
CA GLN A 312 -34.58 -86.97 0.77
C GLN A 312 -35.00 -85.59 0.29
N VAL A 313 -35.73 -84.84 1.12
CA VAL A 313 -36.07 -83.44 0.84
C VAL A 313 -34.80 -82.60 0.68
N ALA A 314 -33.81 -82.77 1.57
CA ALA A 314 -32.50 -82.12 1.45
C ALA A 314 -31.71 -82.50 0.18
N ALA A 315 -32.04 -83.64 -0.44
CA ALA A 315 -31.39 -84.12 -1.66
C ALA A 315 -32.06 -83.63 -2.94
N LEU A 316 -33.26 -83.05 -2.86
CA LEU A 316 -33.93 -82.45 -4.01
C LEU A 316 -33.04 -81.37 -4.65
N THR A 317 -33.07 -81.26 -5.97
CA THR A 317 -32.37 -80.16 -6.62
C THR A 317 -33.07 -78.84 -6.35
N THR A 318 -32.36 -77.73 -6.43
CA THR A 318 -32.94 -76.38 -6.31
C THR A 318 -34.08 -76.16 -7.30
N THR A 319 -33.90 -76.64 -8.54
CA THR A 319 -34.94 -76.56 -9.58
C THR A 319 -36.15 -77.43 -9.28
N SER A 320 -35.98 -78.53 -8.52
CA SER A 320 -37.10 -79.37 -8.09
C SER A 320 -37.90 -78.72 -6.97
N ILE A 321 -37.24 -78.06 -6.02
CA ILE A 321 -37.90 -77.34 -4.92
C ILE A 321 -38.74 -76.17 -5.47
N VAL A 322 -38.18 -75.37 -6.38
CA VAL A 322 -38.87 -74.23 -7.04
C VAL A 322 -39.97 -74.70 -8.00
N ALA A 323 -39.91 -75.95 -8.47
CA ALA A 323 -40.93 -76.51 -9.35
C ALA A 323 -42.08 -77.20 -8.59
N LEU A 324 -42.03 -77.24 -7.25
CA LEU A 324 -43.17 -77.70 -6.45
C LEU A 324 -44.35 -76.75 -6.67
N ALA A 325 -45.54 -77.32 -6.85
CA ALA A 325 -46.77 -76.55 -6.80
C ALA A 325 -46.97 -75.98 -5.38
N ASP A 326 -47.67 -74.86 -5.27
CA ASP A 326 -47.93 -74.19 -3.97
C ASP A 326 -48.50 -75.16 -2.92
N THR A 327 -49.39 -76.07 -3.33
CA THR A 327 -49.97 -77.06 -2.41
C THR A 327 -49.00 -78.16 -2.00
N GLN A 328 -48.05 -78.55 -2.86
CA GLN A 328 -46.98 -79.49 -2.53
C GLN A 328 -45.96 -78.87 -1.57
N LEU A 329 -45.62 -77.60 -1.78
CA LEU A 329 -44.74 -76.85 -0.87
C LEU A 329 -45.41 -76.69 0.51
N ALA A 330 -46.70 -76.33 0.54
CA ALA A 330 -47.48 -76.27 1.78
C ALA A 330 -47.65 -77.64 2.47
N ALA A 331 -47.57 -78.74 1.72
CA ALA A 331 -47.63 -80.09 2.28
C ALA A 331 -46.32 -80.54 2.95
N LEU A 332 -45.19 -79.88 2.70
CA LEU A 332 -43.94 -80.20 3.41
C LEU A 332 -44.13 -80.02 4.93
N THR A 333 -43.74 -81.02 5.69
CA THR A 333 -43.76 -80.94 7.15
C THR A 333 -42.72 -79.95 7.66
N VAL A 334 -42.91 -79.47 8.90
CA VAL A 334 -41.95 -78.60 9.60
C VAL A 334 -40.54 -79.20 9.58
N ASP A 335 -40.40 -80.50 9.85
CA ASP A 335 -39.10 -81.19 9.82
C ASP A 335 -38.48 -81.22 8.41
N GLN A 336 -39.30 -81.34 7.37
CA GLN A 336 -38.84 -81.33 5.98
C GLN A 336 -38.41 -79.93 5.53
N ILE A 337 -39.15 -78.89 5.91
CA ILE A 337 -38.77 -77.49 5.67
C ILE A 337 -37.46 -77.17 6.40
N ALA A 338 -37.33 -77.54 7.67
CA ALA A 338 -36.09 -77.40 8.46
C ALA A 338 -34.90 -78.18 7.85
N ALA A 339 -35.17 -79.25 7.10
CA ALA A 339 -34.15 -80.05 6.44
C ALA A 339 -33.70 -79.50 5.08
N LEU A 340 -34.37 -78.49 4.52
CA LEU A 340 -33.92 -77.87 3.27
C LEU A 340 -32.50 -77.33 3.44
N THR A 341 -31.62 -77.65 2.49
CA THR A 341 -30.30 -77.04 2.47
C THR A 341 -30.41 -75.55 2.18
N THR A 342 -29.43 -74.77 2.63
CA THR A 342 -29.34 -73.33 2.31
C THR A 342 -29.34 -73.06 0.81
N THR A 343 -28.83 -73.98 -0.01
CA THR A 343 -28.85 -73.87 -1.46
C THR A 343 -30.26 -74.02 -2.04
N GLN A 344 -31.09 -74.88 -1.44
CA GLN A 344 -32.50 -75.03 -1.78
C GLN A 344 -33.33 -73.84 -1.32
N VAL A 345 -33.14 -73.37 -0.08
CA VAL A 345 -33.84 -72.20 0.44
C VAL A 345 -33.49 -70.94 -0.36
N LYS A 346 -32.22 -70.77 -0.75
CA LYS A 346 -31.79 -69.70 -1.66
C LYS A 346 -32.44 -69.74 -3.05
N ALA A 347 -32.87 -70.91 -3.50
CA ALA A 347 -33.53 -71.03 -4.79
C ALA A 347 -34.99 -70.58 -4.73
N LEU A 348 -35.60 -70.52 -3.53
CA LEU A 348 -37.00 -70.17 -3.35
C LEU A 348 -37.30 -68.80 -3.94
N THR A 349 -38.44 -68.70 -4.59
CA THR A 349 -38.96 -67.45 -5.16
C THR A 349 -39.85 -66.71 -4.15
N VAL A 350 -40.20 -65.47 -4.48
CA VAL A 350 -41.14 -64.65 -3.69
C VAL A 350 -42.48 -65.34 -3.47
N THR A 351 -42.95 -66.12 -4.45
CA THR A 351 -44.24 -66.82 -4.38
C THR A 351 -44.16 -68.02 -3.45
N GLU A 352 -43.08 -68.80 -3.52
CA GLU A 352 -42.89 -69.96 -2.65
C GLU A 352 -42.73 -69.55 -1.18
N VAL A 353 -41.96 -68.50 -0.90
CA VAL A 353 -41.79 -67.98 0.46
C VAL A 353 -43.10 -67.44 1.03
N ALA A 354 -43.88 -66.70 0.23
CA ALA A 354 -45.20 -66.20 0.63
C ALA A 354 -46.24 -67.33 0.85
N GLY A 355 -46.00 -68.52 0.29
CA GLY A 355 -46.86 -69.69 0.41
C GLY A 355 -46.57 -70.58 1.62
N LEU A 356 -45.47 -70.34 2.36
CA LEU A 356 -45.15 -71.07 3.57
C LEU A 356 -46.09 -70.66 4.71
N SER A 357 -46.54 -71.63 5.52
CA SER A 357 -47.28 -71.32 6.75
C SER A 357 -46.37 -70.79 7.84
N ASP A 358 -46.92 -70.08 8.83
CA ASP A 358 -46.18 -69.57 10.00
C ASP A 358 -45.32 -70.67 10.66
N THR A 359 -45.88 -71.87 10.82
CA THR A 359 -45.16 -73.02 11.40
C THR A 359 -44.04 -73.56 10.51
N GLN A 360 -44.14 -73.42 9.18
CA GLN A 360 -43.08 -73.79 8.24
C GLN A 360 -42.00 -72.71 8.20
N LEU A 361 -42.38 -71.44 8.26
CA LEU A 361 -41.44 -70.31 8.40
C LEU A 361 -40.65 -70.42 9.70
N ASP A 362 -41.29 -70.69 10.83
CA ASP A 362 -40.64 -70.95 12.13
C ASP A 362 -39.70 -72.17 12.08
N ALA A 363 -39.98 -73.15 11.22
CA ALA A 363 -39.15 -74.34 11.04
C ALA A 363 -37.80 -74.03 10.39
N LEU A 364 -37.72 -72.96 9.58
CA LEU A 364 -36.49 -72.58 8.93
C LEU A 364 -35.44 -72.20 9.97
N THR A 365 -34.29 -72.85 9.93
CA THR A 365 -33.14 -72.43 10.73
C THR A 365 -32.68 -71.02 10.34
N SER A 366 -31.97 -70.35 11.23
CA SER A 366 -31.40 -69.02 10.95
C SER A 366 -30.49 -68.99 9.72
N THR A 367 -29.78 -70.09 9.45
CA THR A 367 -28.93 -70.21 8.26
C THR A 367 -29.76 -70.37 6.98
N GLN A 368 -30.93 -71.00 7.07
CA GLN A 368 -31.86 -71.11 5.95
C GLN A 368 -32.55 -69.77 5.66
N VAL A 369 -33.05 -69.07 6.69
CA VAL A 369 -33.65 -67.74 6.53
C VAL A 369 -32.64 -66.76 5.92
N GLY A 370 -31.40 -66.75 6.40
CA GLY A 370 -30.30 -65.96 5.80
C GLY A 370 -29.76 -66.45 4.46
N ALA A 371 -30.28 -67.56 3.92
CA ALA A 371 -29.96 -68.00 2.57
C ALA A 371 -30.99 -67.49 1.55
N LEU A 372 -32.15 -67.00 1.99
CA LEU A 372 -33.18 -66.44 1.11
C LEU A 372 -32.61 -65.29 0.28
N THR A 373 -33.07 -65.18 -0.96
CA THR A 373 -32.73 -64.01 -1.77
C THR A 373 -33.52 -62.79 -1.28
N THR A 374 -32.98 -61.60 -1.52
CA THR A 374 -33.67 -60.34 -1.21
C THR A 374 -35.08 -60.29 -1.84
N THR A 375 -35.22 -60.76 -3.08
CA THR A 375 -36.53 -60.87 -3.74
C THR A 375 -37.47 -61.86 -3.07
N ALA A 376 -36.95 -62.98 -2.56
CA ALA A 376 -37.76 -63.98 -1.88
C ALA A 376 -38.28 -63.49 -0.51
N LEU A 377 -37.46 -62.72 0.22
CA LEU A 377 -37.87 -62.08 1.48
C LEU A 377 -39.01 -61.07 1.31
N GLY A 378 -39.13 -60.44 0.14
CA GLY A 378 -40.28 -59.60 -0.19
C GLY A 378 -41.62 -60.35 -0.24
N GLY A 379 -41.61 -61.69 -0.14
CA GLY A 379 -42.81 -62.52 -0.04
C GLY A 379 -43.36 -62.65 1.38
N LEU A 380 -42.56 -62.32 2.40
CA LEU A 380 -43.00 -62.31 3.79
C LEU A 380 -43.85 -61.07 4.06
N ASN A 381 -45.01 -61.19 4.69
CA ASN A 381 -45.77 -60.03 5.16
C ASN A 381 -45.30 -59.58 6.56
N GLU A 382 -45.87 -58.51 7.10
CA GLU A 382 -45.52 -57.96 8.42
C GLU A 382 -45.74 -58.97 9.57
N THR A 383 -46.76 -59.82 9.46
CA THR A 383 -47.02 -60.88 10.45
C THR A 383 -45.94 -61.94 10.39
N ASP A 384 -45.57 -62.38 9.18
CA ASP A 384 -44.51 -63.38 8.97
C ASP A 384 -43.16 -62.86 9.51
N ILE A 385 -42.86 -61.58 9.28
CA ILE A 385 -41.65 -60.95 9.82
C ILE A 385 -41.71 -60.87 11.34
N ALA A 386 -42.86 -60.56 11.95
CA ALA A 386 -43.01 -60.52 13.40
C ALA A 386 -42.95 -61.91 14.07
N THR A 387 -43.30 -62.98 13.37
CA THR A 387 -43.25 -64.37 13.90
C THR A 387 -41.86 -64.98 13.84
N LEU A 388 -40.98 -64.53 12.93
CA LEU A 388 -39.59 -64.99 12.89
C LEU A 388 -38.94 -64.92 14.28
N THR A 389 -38.22 -65.96 14.67
CA THR A 389 -37.44 -65.94 15.90
C THR A 389 -36.29 -64.91 15.81
N PRO A 390 -35.82 -64.36 16.94
CA PRO A 390 -34.64 -63.50 16.95
C PRO A 390 -33.41 -64.12 16.26
N ASP A 391 -33.20 -65.43 16.43
CA ASP A 391 -32.10 -66.14 15.76
C ASP A 391 -32.28 -66.16 14.23
N GLN A 392 -33.51 -66.32 13.73
CA GLN A 392 -33.80 -66.27 12.30
C GLN A 392 -33.57 -64.88 11.72
N VAL A 393 -34.03 -63.83 12.40
CA VAL A 393 -33.80 -62.43 12.00
C VAL A 393 -32.30 -62.10 12.04
N ALA A 394 -31.56 -62.54 13.05
CA ALA A 394 -30.10 -62.40 13.13
C ALA A 394 -29.36 -63.20 12.04
N GLY A 395 -29.98 -64.24 11.49
CA GLY A 395 -29.48 -65.02 10.37
C GLY A 395 -29.47 -64.27 9.04
N LEU A 396 -30.34 -63.26 8.87
CA LEU A 396 -30.42 -62.46 7.65
C LEU A 396 -29.10 -61.73 7.36
N THR A 397 -28.77 -61.54 6.09
CA THR A 397 -27.65 -60.69 5.72
C THR A 397 -28.02 -59.21 5.81
N ALA A 398 -27.02 -58.32 5.85
CA ALA A 398 -27.30 -56.87 5.86
C ALA A 398 -28.00 -56.39 4.59
N ASN A 399 -27.74 -57.02 3.45
CA ASN A 399 -28.43 -56.72 2.19
C ASN A 399 -29.89 -57.15 2.21
N GLU A 400 -30.21 -58.19 2.98
CA GLU A 400 -31.57 -58.70 3.16
C GLU A 400 -32.38 -57.79 4.08
N ILE A 401 -31.79 -57.36 5.20
CA ILE A 401 -32.42 -56.37 6.08
C ILE A 401 -32.70 -55.06 5.34
N ALA A 402 -31.74 -54.54 4.58
CA ALA A 402 -31.90 -53.30 3.80
C ALA A 402 -32.85 -53.42 2.59
N TYR A 403 -33.37 -54.62 2.29
CA TYR A 403 -34.35 -54.84 1.22
C TYR A 403 -35.77 -55.02 1.76
N LEU A 404 -35.93 -55.21 3.08
CA LEU A 404 -37.25 -55.21 3.70
C LEU A 404 -37.93 -53.86 3.48
N ALA A 405 -39.24 -53.88 3.29
CA ALA A 405 -40.04 -52.67 3.24
C ALA A 405 -40.10 -52.01 4.62
N ASP A 406 -40.31 -50.69 4.66
CA ASP A 406 -40.42 -49.92 5.89
C ASP A 406 -41.45 -50.53 6.87
N THR A 407 -42.59 -51.04 6.36
CA THR A 407 -43.63 -51.72 7.17
C THR A 407 -43.17 -53.05 7.76
N GLN A 408 -42.32 -53.80 7.06
CA GLN A 408 -41.72 -55.04 7.55
C GLN A 408 -40.67 -54.75 8.62
N ILE A 409 -39.82 -53.74 8.42
CA ILE A 409 -38.87 -53.29 9.46
C ILE A 409 -39.64 -52.84 10.71
N TYR A 410 -40.72 -52.08 10.55
CA TYR A 410 -41.59 -51.66 11.66
C TYR A 410 -42.27 -52.83 12.39
N SER A 411 -42.50 -53.96 11.71
CA SER A 411 -43.12 -55.15 12.32
C SER A 411 -42.17 -55.99 13.17
N LEU A 412 -40.85 -55.76 13.10
CA LEU A 412 -39.88 -56.45 13.95
C LEU A 412 -40.16 -56.16 15.43
N THR A 413 -40.28 -57.20 16.22
CA THR A 413 -40.39 -57.09 17.68
C THR A 413 -39.10 -56.55 18.30
N ALA A 414 -39.21 -56.00 19.52
CA ALA A 414 -38.06 -55.54 20.30
C ALA A 414 -36.96 -56.62 20.44
N SER A 415 -37.34 -57.88 20.65
CA SER A 415 -36.38 -59.00 20.76
C SER A 415 -35.68 -59.31 19.45
N GLN A 416 -36.38 -59.23 18.31
CA GLN A 416 -35.76 -59.38 17.00
C GLN A 416 -34.83 -58.21 16.69
N MET A 417 -35.25 -56.98 17.00
CA MET A 417 -34.42 -55.78 16.83
C MET A 417 -33.13 -55.87 17.65
N ALA A 418 -33.21 -56.30 18.91
CA ALA A 418 -32.03 -56.51 19.77
C ALA A 418 -31.10 -57.64 19.29
N SER A 419 -31.61 -58.60 18.51
CA SER A 419 -30.82 -59.73 17.98
C SER A 419 -30.05 -59.42 16.71
N LEU A 420 -30.39 -58.33 16.01
CA LEU A 420 -29.68 -57.92 14.80
C LEU A 420 -28.19 -57.68 15.07
N THR A 421 -27.33 -58.21 14.21
CA THR A 421 -25.91 -57.92 14.26
C THR A 421 -25.61 -56.46 13.90
N THR A 422 -24.46 -55.97 14.32
CA THR A 422 -23.98 -54.63 13.93
C THR A 422 -23.81 -54.44 12.42
N THR A 423 -23.64 -55.52 11.67
CA THR A 423 -23.55 -55.48 10.20
C THR A 423 -24.93 -55.28 9.59
N GLN A 424 -25.96 -55.91 10.15
CA GLN A 424 -27.35 -55.74 9.73
C GLN A 424 -27.89 -54.36 10.07
N ILE A 425 -27.62 -53.87 11.29
CA ILE A 425 -28.04 -52.52 11.73
C ILE A 425 -27.45 -51.40 10.84
N LYS A 426 -26.27 -51.61 10.24
CA LYS A 426 -25.71 -50.68 9.24
C LYS A 426 -26.53 -50.59 7.95
N GLY A 427 -27.36 -51.58 7.67
CA GLY A 427 -28.25 -51.61 6.52
C GLY A 427 -29.43 -50.65 6.65
N LEU A 428 -29.78 -50.22 7.88
CA LEU A 428 -30.89 -49.29 8.11
C LEU A 428 -30.61 -47.92 7.49
N THR A 429 -31.61 -47.42 6.78
CA THR A 429 -31.67 -46.11 6.14
C THR A 429 -32.20 -45.05 7.11
N SER A 430 -32.16 -43.78 6.70
CA SER A 430 -32.74 -42.67 7.47
C SER A 430 -34.26 -42.80 7.63
N THR A 431 -34.96 -43.32 6.61
CA THR A 431 -36.41 -43.47 6.65
C THR A 431 -36.80 -44.57 7.63
N GLU A 432 -36.19 -45.75 7.48
CA GLU A 432 -36.44 -46.88 8.37
C GLU A 432 -36.11 -46.54 9.83
N MET A 433 -35.06 -45.76 10.09
CA MET A 433 -34.72 -45.33 11.45
C MET A 433 -35.79 -44.43 12.08
N GLY A 434 -36.30 -43.45 11.33
CA GLY A 434 -37.33 -42.52 11.82
C GLY A 434 -38.72 -43.15 11.91
N ASP A 435 -38.93 -44.29 11.25
CA ASP A 435 -40.18 -45.05 11.30
C ASP A 435 -40.17 -46.12 12.41
N LEU A 436 -39.02 -46.43 13.05
CA LEU A 436 -38.98 -47.40 14.15
C LEU A 436 -39.94 -47.01 15.28
N SER A 437 -40.59 -48.00 15.86
CA SER A 437 -41.34 -47.80 17.10
C SER A 437 -40.40 -47.52 18.28
N THR A 438 -40.92 -46.85 19.31
CA THR A 438 -40.16 -46.58 20.54
C THR A 438 -39.64 -47.85 21.22
N ASP A 439 -40.40 -48.95 21.12
CA ASP A 439 -40.01 -50.26 21.66
C ASP A 439 -38.85 -50.89 20.87
N GLN A 440 -38.83 -50.72 19.54
CA GLN A 440 -37.72 -51.20 18.70
C GLN A 440 -36.45 -50.38 18.94
N LEU A 441 -36.58 -49.04 18.98
CA LEU A 441 -35.44 -48.16 19.18
C LEU A 441 -34.81 -48.34 20.56
N SER A 442 -35.63 -48.46 21.61
CA SER A 442 -35.14 -48.73 22.98
C SER A 442 -34.56 -50.14 23.14
N ALA A 443 -34.94 -51.10 22.30
CA ALA A 443 -34.37 -52.44 22.30
C ALA A 443 -32.99 -52.55 21.64
N LEU A 444 -32.55 -51.54 20.88
CA LEU A 444 -31.20 -51.52 20.31
C LEU A 444 -30.16 -51.51 21.43
N THR A 445 -29.26 -52.48 21.41
CA THR A 445 -28.10 -52.50 22.29
C THR A 445 -27.16 -51.34 21.98
N THR A 446 -26.35 -50.94 22.96
CA THR A 446 -25.30 -49.91 22.77
C THR A 446 -24.33 -50.24 21.63
N THR A 447 -24.05 -51.53 21.41
CA THR A 447 -23.17 -51.97 20.31
C THR A 447 -23.84 -51.78 18.95
N GLN A 448 -25.16 -51.98 18.86
CA GLN A 448 -25.94 -51.72 17.65
C GLN A 448 -26.07 -50.22 17.39
N VAL A 449 -26.36 -49.41 18.42
CA VAL A 449 -26.41 -47.94 18.29
C VAL A 449 -25.07 -47.38 17.80
N ALA A 450 -23.94 -47.84 18.35
CA ALA A 450 -22.61 -47.45 17.88
C ALA A 450 -22.30 -47.92 16.43
N ALA A 451 -23.03 -48.92 15.92
CA ALA A 451 -22.86 -49.42 14.56
C ALA A 451 -23.69 -48.68 13.52
N LEU A 452 -24.70 -47.89 13.90
CA LEU A 452 -25.54 -47.13 13.00
C LEU A 452 -24.74 -46.24 12.04
N THR A 453 -25.19 -46.15 10.80
CA THR A 453 -24.58 -45.21 9.85
C THR A 453 -25.00 -43.78 10.18
N THR A 454 -24.21 -42.80 9.75
CA THR A 454 -24.59 -41.38 9.87
C THR A 454 -25.88 -41.06 9.13
N ALA A 455 -26.19 -41.79 8.05
CA ALA A 455 -27.46 -41.64 7.34
C ALA A 455 -28.64 -42.06 8.21
N ALA A 456 -28.54 -43.20 8.89
CA ALA A 456 -29.57 -43.65 9.83
C ALA A 456 -29.80 -42.62 10.96
N ILE A 457 -28.71 -42.09 11.54
CA ILE A 457 -28.80 -41.08 12.63
C ILE A 457 -29.52 -39.79 12.20
N ILE A 458 -29.39 -39.36 10.93
CA ILE A 458 -30.12 -38.19 10.41
C ILE A 458 -31.64 -38.42 10.44
N GLY A 459 -32.09 -39.67 10.37
CA GLY A 459 -33.49 -40.08 10.41
C GLY A 459 -34.15 -39.95 11.78
N LEU A 460 -33.37 -39.84 12.86
CA LEU A 460 -33.91 -39.74 14.22
C LEU A 460 -34.77 -38.49 14.38
N THR A 461 -36.01 -38.72 14.82
CA THR A 461 -36.98 -37.70 15.16
C THR A 461 -36.80 -37.23 16.61
N GLU A 462 -37.58 -36.22 17.01
CA GLU A 462 -37.61 -35.74 18.40
C GLU A 462 -38.01 -36.85 19.38
N THR A 463 -39.04 -37.64 19.04
CA THR A 463 -39.49 -38.77 19.88
C THR A 463 -38.43 -39.86 19.98
N ASP A 464 -37.61 -40.04 18.94
CA ASP A 464 -36.55 -41.04 18.94
C ASP A 464 -35.41 -40.66 19.90
N ILE A 465 -35.00 -39.38 19.88
CA ILE A 465 -33.96 -38.86 20.78
C ILE A 465 -34.39 -39.02 22.24
N ASP A 466 -35.64 -38.66 22.58
CA ASP A 466 -36.22 -38.82 23.93
C ASP A 466 -36.34 -40.29 24.37
N THR A 467 -36.44 -41.22 23.42
CA THR A 467 -36.58 -42.66 23.69
C THR A 467 -35.23 -43.33 23.97
N LEU A 468 -34.12 -42.78 23.46
CA LEU A 468 -32.80 -43.34 23.69
C LEU A 468 -32.44 -43.30 25.18
N SER A 469 -32.07 -44.45 25.74
CA SER A 469 -31.53 -44.51 27.09
C SER A 469 -30.19 -43.78 27.19
N ALA A 470 -29.80 -43.39 28.41
CA ALA A 470 -28.50 -42.76 28.67
C ALA A 470 -27.32 -43.62 28.17
N ASP A 471 -27.42 -44.95 28.27
CA ASP A 471 -26.39 -45.87 27.77
C ASP A 471 -26.32 -45.89 26.23
N GLN A 472 -27.47 -45.83 25.55
CA GLN A 472 -27.53 -45.75 24.09
C GLN A 472 -27.02 -44.39 23.59
N MET A 473 -27.41 -43.29 24.25
CA MET A 473 -26.89 -41.96 23.96
C MET A 473 -25.37 -41.92 24.16
N ALA A 474 -24.83 -42.52 25.23
CA ALA A 474 -23.40 -42.65 25.48
C ALA A 474 -22.68 -43.54 24.44
N ALA A 475 -23.38 -44.43 23.77
CA ALA A 475 -22.84 -45.31 22.73
C ALA A 475 -22.69 -44.63 21.36
N LEU A 476 -23.33 -43.48 21.14
CA LEU A 476 -23.16 -42.71 19.90
C LEU A 476 -21.70 -42.28 19.74
N THR A 477 -21.12 -42.68 18.61
CA THR A 477 -19.77 -42.31 18.21
C THR A 477 -19.70 -40.83 17.83
N THR A 478 -18.48 -40.27 17.81
CA THR A 478 -18.26 -38.88 17.41
C THR A 478 -18.76 -38.56 15.99
N THR A 479 -18.67 -39.53 15.08
CA THR A 479 -19.11 -39.37 13.68
C THR A 479 -20.64 -39.34 13.60
N GLN A 480 -21.31 -40.15 14.42
CA GLN A 480 -22.77 -40.15 14.55
C GLN A 480 -23.27 -38.87 15.22
N MET A 481 -22.62 -38.40 16.29
CA MET A 481 -22.94 -37.11 16.91
C MET A 481 -22.88 -35.96 15.89
N GLY A 482 -21.86 -35.95 15.02
CA GLY A 482 -21.72 -34.96 13.96
C GLY A 482 -22.78 -35.04 12.84
N ALA A 483 -23.51 -36.15 12.75
CA ALA A 483 -24.59 -36.37 11.80
C ALA A 483 -25.98 -35.97 12.35
N LEU A 484 -26.11 -35.75 13.66
CA LEU A 484 -27.36 -35.26 14.25
C LEU A 484 -27.78 -33.94 13.57
N THR A 485 -29.07 -33.84 13.28
CA THR A 485 -29.65 -32.61 12.74
C THR A 485 -29.68 -31.52 13.80
N THR A 486 -29.72 -30.25 13.41
CA THR A 486 -29.83 -29.13 14.36
C THR A 486 -31.08 -29.22 15.22
N THR A 487 -32.17 -29.76 14.67
CA THR A 487 -33.40 -30.03 15.42
C THR A 487 -33.16 -31.08 16.49
N ALA A 488 -32.55 -32.22 16.14
CA ALA A 488 -32.25 -33.27 17.11
C ALA A 488 -31.32 -32.78 18.24
N VAL A 489 -30.29 -32.00 17.91
CA VAL A 489 -29.39 -31.40 18.92
C VAL A 489 -30.13 -30.41 19.81
N GLY A 490 -31.00 -29.57 19.23
CA GLY A 490 -31.79 -28.58 19.97
C GLY A 490 -32.85 -29.18 20.90
N GLN A 491 -33.21 -30.46 20.74
CA GLN A 491 -34.16 -31.16 21.60
C GLN A 491 -33.51 -31.88 22.79
N LEU A 492 -32.18 -32.09 22.76
CA LEU A 492 -31.47 -32.69 23.90
C LEU A 492 -31.71 -31.88 25.17
N THR A 493 -32.15 -32.51 26.24
CA THR A 493 -32.32 -31.84 27.54
C THR A 493 -30.98 -31.37 28.10
N GLU A 494 -31.01 -30.39 29.01
CA GLU A 494 -29.83 -29.93 29.74
C GLU A 494 -29.09 -31.07 30.47
N THR A 495 -29.85 -32.07 30.95
CA THR A 495 -29.29 -33.24 31.62
C THR A 495 -28.54 -34.14 30.63
N GLU A 496 -29.10 -34.37 29.44
CA GLU A 496 -28.45 -35.15 28.39
C GLU A 496 -27.20 -34.45 27.87
N ILE A 497 -27.28 -33.14 27.57
CA ILE A 497 -26.11 -32.33 27.19
C ILE A 497 -25.02 -32.40 28.25
N GLY A 498 -25.35 -32.26 29.53
CA GLY A 498 -24.38 -32.37 30.63
C GLY A 498 -23.80 -33.79 30.81
N ALA A 499 -24.54 -34.82 30.41
CA ALA A 499 -24.13 -36.23 30.50
C ALA A 499 -23.26 -36.69 29.31
N LEU A 500 -23.32 -36.01 28.16
CA LEU A 500 -22.49 -36.33 27.01
C LEU A 500 -20.99 -36.33 27.36
N SER A 501 -20.24 -37.29 26.83
CA SER A 501 -18.78 -37.26 27.01
C SER A 501 -18.15 -36.06 26.30
N THR A 502 -16.93 -35.68 26.71
CA THR A 502 -16.16 -34.62 26.04
C THR A 502 -15.93 -34.93 24.56
N THR A 503 -15.80 -36.21 24.20
CA THR A 503 -15.61 -36.64 22.81
C THR A 503 -16.90 -36.52 21.99
N GLN A 504 -18.06 -36.79 22.60
CA GLN A 504 -19.36 -36.67 21.94
C GLN A 504 -19.74 -35.21 21.68
N ILE A 505 -19.55 -34.32 22.66
CA ILE A 505 -19.73 -32.87 22.46
C ILE A 505 -18.79 -32.35 21.36
N ALA A 506 -17.51 -32.74 21.38
CA ALA A 506 -16.57 -32.39 20.32
C ALA A 506 -16.94 -32.98 18.95
N GLY A 507 -17.70 -34.08 18.92
CA GLY A 507 -18.20 -34.72 17.70
C GLY A 507 -19.35 -33.97 17.01
N LEU A 508 -20.11 -33.14 17.73
CA LEU A 508 -21.18 -32.31 17.14
C LEU A 508 -20.60 -31.40 16.04
N ASN A 509 -21.30 -31.22 14.93
CA ASN A 509 -20.84 -30.27 13.93
C ASN A 509 -21.05 -28.81 14.39
N THR A 510 -20.49 -27.83 13.68
CA THR A 510 -20.58 -26.41 14.06
C THR A 510 -22.02 -25.89 14.11
N THR A 511 -22.88 -26.37 13.22
CA THR A 511 -24.31 -26.02 13.21
C THR A 511 -25.06 -26.62 14.39
N GLY A 512 -24.67 -27.80 14.88
CA GLY A 512 -25.22 -28.44 16.07
C GLY A 512 -24.83 -27.68 17.33
N ILE A 513 -23.57 -27.26 17.46
CA ILE A 513 -23.13 -26.43 18.59
C ILE A 513 -23.88 -25.08 18.61
N ALA A 514 -24.04 -24.43 17.45
CA ALA A 514 -24.81 -23.19 17.33
C ALA A 514 -26.34 -23.37 17.40
N ALA A 515 -26.83 -24.61 17.43
CA ALA A 515 -28.24 -24.93 17.63
C ALA A 515 -28.58 -25.17 19.11
N LEU A 516 -27.57 -25.24 19.99
CA LEU A 516 -27.80 -25.33 21.43
C LEU A 516 -28.53 -24.08 21.91
N THR A 517 -29.61 -24.28 22.65
CA THR A 517 -30.28 -23.21 23.37
C THR A 517 -29.37 -22.65 24.46
N LEU A 518 -29.66 -21.42 24.94
CA LEU A 518 -28.85 -20.80 25.99
C LEU A 518 -28.83 -21.62 27.29
N THR A 519 -29.90 -22.36 27.61
CA THR A 519 -29.95 -23.22 28.80
C THR A 519 -29.16 -24.50 28.60
N GLN A 520 -29.22 -25.14 27.43
CA GLN A 520 -28.34 -26.26 27.08
C GLN A 520 -26.86 -25.85 27.08
N LEU A 521 -26.52 -24.69 26.52
CA LEU A 521 -25.15 -24.18 26.54
C LEU A 521 -24.66 -23.93 27.98
N ALA A 522 -25.53 -23.48 28.88
CA ALA A 522 -25.22 -23.35 30.31
C ALA A 522 -25.00 -24.72 31.01
N ALA A 523 -25.63 -25.79 30.50
CA ALA A 523 -25.44 -27.15 31.00
C ALA A 523 -24.14 -27.82 30.51
N VAL A 524 -23.51 -27.30 29.44
CA VAL A 524 -22.19 -27.76 28.98
C VAL A 524 -21.15 -27.54 30.08
N THR A 525 -20.58 -28.61 30.60
CA THR A 525 -19.56 -28.57 31.65
C THR A 525 -18.26 -27.91 31.17
N ALA A 526 -17.44 -27.44 32.12
CA ALA A 526 -16.11 -26.90 31.83
C ALA A 526 -15.24 -27.88 31.00
N SER A 527 -15.27 -29.17 31.31
CA SER A 527 -14.51 -30.19 30.58
C SER A 527 -15.00 -30.38 29.14
N GLN A 528 -16.32 -30.33 28.92
CA GLN A 528 -16.90 -30.39 27.58
C GLN A 528 -16.58 -29.14 26.77
N MET A 529 -16.64 -27.96 27.38
CA MET A 529 -16.24 -26.69 26.76
C MET A 529 -14.77 -26.71 26.31
N ALA A 530 -13.87 -27.21 27.17
CA ALA A 530 -12.45 -27.37 26.84
C ALA A 530 -12.19 -28.39 25.70
N ALA A 531 -13.14 -29.31 25.46
CA ALA A 531 -13.03 -30.33 24.42
C ALA A 531 -13.51 -29.87 23.04
N LEU A 532 -14.24 -28.76 22.95
CA LEU A 532 -14.67 -28.21 21.66
C LEU A 532 -13.46 -27.88 20.76
N THR A 533 -13.60 -28.10 19.48
CA THR A 533 -12.62 -27.64 18.49
C THR A 533 -12.67 -26.11 18.34
N SER A 534 -11.57 -25.50 17.91
CA SER A 534 -11.54 -24.07 17.58
C SER A 534 -12.59 -23.67 16.54
N THR A 535 -12.92 -24.56 15.60
CA THR A 535 -13.97 -24.28 14.59
C THR A 535 -15.36 -24.22 15.23
N GLN A 536 -15.65 -25.07 16.21
CA GLN A 536 -16.91 -25.04 16.97
C GLN A 536 -17.00 -23.79 17.85
N VAL A 537 -15.92 -23.44 18.57
CA VAL A 537 -15.87 -22.23 19.41
C VAL A 537 -16.03 -20.97 18.56
N LYS A 538 -15.42 -20.93 17.37
CA LYS A 538 -15.59 -19.83 16.41
C LYS A 538 -17.01 -19.67 15.88
N ALA A 539 -17.79 -20.75 15.83
CA ALA A 539 -19.16 -20.74 15.33
C ALA A 539 -20.16 -20.14 16.33
N LEU A 540 -19.77 -20.00 17.61
CA LEU A 540 -20.59 -19.33 18.61
C LEU A 540 -20.79 -17.85 18.26
N SER A 541 -22.04 -17.43 18.34
CA SER A 541 -22.47 -16.03 18.24
C SER A 541 -22.07 -15.22 19.47
N ASP A 542 -22.19 -13.90 19.37
CA ASP A 542 -21.99 -12.98 20.49
C ASP A 542 -22.94 -13.27 21.67
N THR A 543 -24.18 -13.64 21.39
CA THR A 543 -25.20 -13.96 22.41
C THR A 543 -24.87 -15.26 23.14
N GLU A 544 -24.39 -16.29 22.42
CA GLU A 544 -23.96 -17.55 23.02
C GLU A 544 -22.69 -17.38 23.85
N VAL A 545 -21.70 -16.62 23.34
CA VAL A 545 -20.48 -16.29 24.11
C VAL A 545 -20.83 -15.50 25.38
N ALA A 546 -21.76 -14.53 25.31
CA ALA A 546 -22.25 -13.79 26.46
C ALA A 546 -22.97 -14.67 27.50
N ALA A 547 -23.57 -15.78 27.09
CA ALA A 547 -24.26 -16.72 27.98
C ALA A 547 -23.31 -17.69 28.71
N LEU A 548 -22.05 -17.81 28.28
CA LEU A 548 -21.07 -18.67 28.96
C LEU A 548 -20.80 -18.20 30.40
N SER A 549 -20.79 -19.12 31.34
CA SER A 549 -20.31 -18.82 32.69
C SER A 549 -18.80 -18.52 32.69
N GLY A 550 -18.33 -17.77 33.70
CA GLY A 550 -16.89 -17.52 33.88
C GLY A 550 -16.06 -18.82 33.98
N THR A 551 -16.63 -19.89 34.57
CA THR A 551 -15.99 -21.21 34.65
C THR A 551 -15.85 -21.89 33.29
N GLN A 552 -16.87 -21.81 32.44
CA GLN A 552 -16.81 -22.35 31.07
C GLN A 552 -15.79 -21.58 30.22
N LEU A 553 -15.78 -20.25 30.31
CA LEU A 553 -14.84 -19.42 29.57
C LEU A 553 -13.39 -19.65 30.05
N ALA A 554 -13.16 -19.78 31.36
CA ALA A 554 -11.86 -20.11 31.93
C ALA A 554 -11.37 -21.52 31.54
N ALA A 555 -12.28 -22.43 31.20
CA ALA A 555 -11.94 -23.78 30.76
C ALA A 555 -11.47 -23.85 29.29
N LEU A 556 -11.77 -22.83 28.47
CA LEU A 556 -11.28 -22.75 27.10
C LEU A 556 -9.75 -22.72 27.06
N THR A 557 -9.16 -23.54 26.19
CA THR A 557 -7.74 -23.48 25.88
C THR A 557 -7.39 -22.17 25.17
N THR A 558 -6.11 -21.79 25.20
CA THR A 558 -5.62 -20.60 24.48
C THR A 558 -5.91 -20.65 22.99
N THR A 559 -5.85 -21.83 22.36
CA THR A 559 -6.17 -22.01 20.93
C THR A 559 -7.66 -21.83 20.64
N GLN A 560 -8.54 -22.19 21.56
CA GLN A 560 -9.98 -21.94 21.43
C GLN A 560 -10.31 -20.46 21.65
N VAL A 561 -9.70 -19.82 22.66
CA VAL A 561 -9.87 -18.37 22.90
C VAL A 561 -9.42 -17.56 21.69
N ALA A 562 -8.26 -17.88 21.11
CA ALA A 562 -7.75 -17.25 19.89
C ALA A 562 -8.61 -17.51 18.62
N SER A 563 -9.58 -18.43 18.70
CA SER A 563 -10.48 -18.74 17.59
C SER A 563 -11.85 -18.07 17.71
N LEU A 564 -12.16 -17.44 18.85
CA LEU A 564 -13.39 -16.67 19.02
C LEU A 564 -13.50 -15.60 17.93
N SER A 565 -14.72 -15.41 17.42
CA SER A 565 -14.96 -14.33 16.47
C SER A 565 -14.80 -12.97 17.18
N ALA A 566 -14.41 -11.92 16.45
CA ALA A 566 -14.33 -10.57 17.00
C ALA A 566 -15.69 -10.11 17.60
N THR A 567 -16.80 -10.50 16.97
CA THR A 567 -18.15 -10.30 17.50
C THR A 567 -18.37 -11.07 18.80
N GLY A 568 -17.94 -12.32 18.88
CA GLY A 568 -17.96 -13.13 20.10
C GLY A 568 -17.18 -12.48 21.25
N VAL A 569 -15.96 -12.00 20.99
CA VAL A 569 -15.15 -11.29 21.99
C VAL A 569 -15.80 -9.97 22.41
N SER A 570 -16.42 -9.23 21.48
CA SER A 570 -17.14 -8.00 21.82
C SER A 570 -18.43 -8.22 22.62
N GLY A 571 -18.99 -9.44 22.57
CA GLY A 571 -20.16 -9.85 23.35
C GLY A 571 -19.84 -10.24 24.80
N LEU A 572 -18.56 -10.36 25.17
CA LEU A 572 -18.16 -10.66 26.54
C LEU A 572 -18.62 -9.58 27.52
N THR A 573 -18.99 -10.02 28.73
CA THR A 573 -19.29 -9.15 29.87
C THR A 573 -18.02 -8.84 30.68
N GLU A 574 -18.07 -7.81 31.53
CA GLU A 574 -16.94 -7.45 32.42
C GLU A 574 -16.52 -8.63 33.33
N THR A 575 -17.49 -9.36 33.89
CA THR A 575 -17.25 -10.53 34.75
C THR A 575 -16.56 -11.66 33.97
N GLN A 576 -16.95 -11.88 32.71
CA GLN A 576 -16.34 -12.91 31.86
C GLN A 576 -14.92 -12.50 31.45
N LEU A 577 -14.72 -11.24 31.05
CA LEU A 577 -13.41 -10.75 30.63
C LEU A 577 -12.40 -10.78 31.78
N THR A 578 -12.83 -10.46 33.01
CA THR A 578 -11.99 -10.58 34.22
C THR A 578 -11.75 -12.02 34.67
N ALA A 579 -12.61 -12.98 34.27
CA ALA A 579 -12.40 -14.40 34.52
C ALA A 579 -11.35 -15.04 33.59
N LEU A 580 -11.01 -14.41 32.46
CA LEU A 580 -9.94 -14.88 31.58
C LEU A 580 -8.58 -14.81 32.27
N SER A 581 -7.85 -15.92 32.24
CA SER A 581 -6.45 -15.96 32.69
C SER A 581 -5.56 -15.08 31.83
N THR A 582 -4.39 -14.69 32.35
CA THR A 582 -3.39 -13.92 31.60
C THR A 582 -2.91 -14.65 30.34
N THR A 583 -2.83 -15.98 30.38
CA THR A 583 -2.45 -16.80 29.22
C THR A 583 -3.52 -16.80 28.14
N GLN A 584 -4.81 -16.86 28.51
CA GLN A 584 -5.93 -16.73 27.58
C GLN A 584 -6.02 -15.32 27.00
N MET A 585 -5.79 -14.29 27.83
CA MET A 585 -5.73 -12.89 27.38
C MET A 585 -4.62 -12.69 26.34
N ALA A 586 -3.43 -13.26 26.57
CA ALA A 586 -2.32 -13.21 25.62
C ALA A 586 -2.57 -14.01 24.32
N ALA A 587 -3.55 -14.92 24.32
CA ALA A 587 -3.90 -15.73 23.16
C ALA A 587 -4.85 -15.01 22.18
N LEU A 588 -5.63 -14.03 22.65
CA LEU A 588 -6.49 -13.21 21.79
C LEU A 588 -5.69 -12.52 20.69
N THR A 589 -6.28 -12.34 19.52
CA THR A 589 -5.62 -11.62 18.42
C THR A 589 -5.64 -10.10 18.67
N SER A 590 -4.77 -9.35 17.98
CA SER A 590 -4.81 -7.89 18.04
C SER A 590 -6.13 -7.31 17.53
N THR A 591 -6.80 -8.00 16.61
CA THR A 591 -8.13 -7.61 16.10
C THR A 591 -9.21 -7.79 17.15
N GLU A 592 -9.19 -8.91 17.88
CA GLU A 592 -10.13 -9.17 18.98
C GLU A 592 -9.95 -8.16 20.12
N ILE A 593 -8.70 -7.91 20.57
CA ILE A 593 -8.41 -6.90 21.60
C ILE A 593 -8.84 -5.50 21.12
N GLY A 594 -8.53 -5.14 19.86
CA GLY A 594 -8.95 -3.87 19.27
C GLY A 594 -10.47 -3.73 19.08
N SER A 595 -11.21 -4.83 19.05
CA SER A 595 -12.69 -4.83 18.92
C SER A 595 -13.43 -4.67 20.24
N LEU A 596 -12.74 -4.79 21.38
CA LEU A 596 -13.32 -4.52 22.69
C LEU A 596 -13.77 -3.07 22.77
N SER A 597 -15.01 -2.87 23.26
CA SER A 597 -15.49 -1.53 23.59
C SER A 597 -14.58 -0.89 24.63
N THR A 598 -14.55 0.44 24.69
CA THR A 598 -13.74 1.17 25.67
C THR A 598 -14.13 0.84 27.11
N THR A 599 -15.42 0.55 27.37
CA THR A 599 -15.90 0.10 28.68
C THR A 599 -15.33 -1.27 29.06
N LEU A 600 -15.42 -2.26 28.17
CA LEU A 600 -14.88 -3.60 28.43
C LEU A 600 -13.35 -3.58 28.54
N PHE A 601 -12.68 -2.82 27.67
CA PHE A 601 -11.23 -2.69 27.71
C PHE A 601 -10.76 -2.02 29.01
N ALA A 602 -11.45 -0.97 29.48
CA ALA A 602 -11.16 -0.32 30.75
C ALA A 602 -11.41 -1.23 31.97
N ALA A 603 -12.27 -2.24 31.86
CA ALA A 603 -12.53 -3.22 32.92
C ALA A 603 -11.40 -4.27 33.09
N LEU A 604 -10.43 -4.33 32.16
CA LEU A 604 -9.28 -5.23 32.29
C LEU A 604 -8.45 -4.92 33.54
N THR A 605 -8.01 -5.95 34.24
CA THR A 605 -7.12 -5.73 35.39
C THR A 605 -5.72 -5.30 34.93
N ALA A 606 -4.97 -4.62 35.81
CA ALA A 606 -3.56 -4.27 35.55
C ALA A 606 -2.72 -5.51 35.14
N THR A 607 -2.95 -6.66 35.80
CA THR A 607 -2.27 -7.92 35.48
C THR A 607 -2.60 -8.43 34.07
N GLN A 608 -3.86 -8.28 33.62
CA GLN A 608 -4.26 -8.64 32.26
C GLN A 608 -3.66 -7.68 31.21
N ILE A 609 -3.59 -6.39 31.51
CA ILE A 609 -2.92 -5.39 30.65
C ILE A 609 -1.42 -5.70 30.51
N THR A 610 -0.72 -6.03 31.61
CA THR A 610 0.70 -6.46 31.55
C THR A 610 0.88 -7.75 30.75
N ALA A 611 -0.12 -8.64 30.72
CA ALA A 611 -0.06 -9.89 29.97
C ALA A 611 -0.24 -9.73 28.45
N LEU A 612 -0.71 -8.57 27.96
CA LEU A 612 -0.86 -8.33 26.53
C LEU A 612 0.49 -8.40 25.81
N THR A 613 0.53 -9.08 24.67
CA THR A 613 1.70 -9.10 23.81
C THR A 613 1.91 -7.76 23.12
N THR A 614 3.14 -7.49 22.66
CA THR A 614 3.45 -6.28 21.88
C THR A 614 2.61 -6.18 20.59
N THR A 615 2.23 -7.31 19.99
CA THR A 615 1.36 -7.32 18.80
C THR A 615 -0.06 -6.87 19.15
N GLN A 616 -0.60 -7.31 20.29
CA GLN A 616 -1.91 -6.86 20.78
C GLN A 616 -1.88 -5.37 21.16
N VAL A 617 -0.84 -4.92 21.87
CA VAL A 617 -0.66 -3.51 22.26
C VAL A 617 -0.56 -2.59 21.04
N LYS A 618 0.13 -3.03 19.98
CA LYS A 618 0.18 -2.29 18.70
C LYS A 618 -1.19 -2.12 18.04
N GLY A 619 -2.09 -3.09 18.25
CA GLY A 619 -3.46 -3.09 17.72
C GLY A 619 -4.45 -2.25 18.52
N LEU A 620 -4.05 -1.69 19.67
CA LEU A 620 -4.91 -0.83 20.47
C LEU A 620 -5.25 0.46 19.72
N THR A 621 -6.51 0.85 19.85
CA THR A 621 -7.01 2.11 19.30
C THR A 621 -6.61 3.30 20.18
N SER A 622 -6.55 4.50 19.60
CA SER A 622 -6.25 5.73 20.36
C SER A 622 -7.25 5.96 21.50
N THR A 623 -8.51 5.59 21.31
CA THR A 623 -9.56 5.72 22.33
C THR A 623 -9.38 4.73 23.46
N GLN A 624 -9.01 3.47 23.18
CA GLN A 624 -8.70 2.48 24.22
C GLN A 624 -7.52 2.93 25.09
N ILE A 625 -6.45 3.45 24.47
CA ILE A 625 -5.28 4.00 25.18
C ILE A 625 -5.67 5.18 26.07
N GLY A 626 -6.44 6.14 25.55
CA GLY A 626 -6.93 7.29 26.31
C GLY A 626 -7.97 6.96 27.40
N THR A 627 -8.38 5.69 27.54
CA THR A 627 -9.26 5.22 28.63
C THR A 627 -8.56 4.36 29.67
N LEU A 628 -7.25 4.12 29.52
CA LEU A 628 -6.47 3.40 30.52
C LEU A 628 -6.43 4.22 31.82
N SER A 629 -6.75 3.55 32.94
CA SER A 629 -6.50 4.12 34.26
C SER A 629 -5.00 4.22 34.54
N ASP A 630 -4.62 5.11 35.46
CA ASP A 630 -3.23 5.28 35.91
C ASP A 630 -2.57 3.96 36.33
N THR A 631 -3.33 3.07 36.97
CA THR A 631 -2.82 1.75 37.41
C THR A 631 -2.58 0.81 36.22
N GLN A 632 -3.46 0.81 35.22
CA GLN A 632 -3.28 -0.01 34.01
C GLN A 632 -2.14 0.52 33.14
N LEU A 633 -2.02 1.84 32.99
CA LEU A 633 -0.95 2.48 32.22
C LEU A 633 0.42 2.24 32.88
N ALA A 634 0.50 2.36 34.21
CA ALA A 634 1.73 2.04 34.96
C ALA A 634 2.11 0.55 34.90
N ALA A 635 1.14 -0.33 34.67
CA ALA A 635 1.35 -1.77 34.55
C ALA A 635 1.91 -2.20 33.18
N LEU A 636 1.82 -1.36 32.15
CA LEU A 636 2.46 -1.64 30.86
C LEU A 636 3.98 -1.63 30.98
N THR A 637 4.64 -2.63 30.42
CA THR A 637 6.10 -2.66 30.36
C THR A 637 6.64 -1.65 29.35
N ALA A 638 7.90 -1.24 29.51
CA ALA A 638 8.59 -0.39 28.54
C ALA A 638 8.53 -0.97 27.11
N THR A 639 8.65 -2.29 26.96
CA THR A 639 8.55 -2.98 25.67
C THR A 639 7.15 -2.91 25.07
N GLN A 640 6.09 -2.96 25.89
CA GLN A 640 4.72 -2.77 25.42
C GLN A 640 4.46 -1.33 25.00
N ILE A 641 4.94 -0.34 25.76
CA ILE A 641 4.84 1.08 25.39
C ILE A 641 5.55 1.35 24.06
N ALA A 642 6.75 0.82 23.86
CA ALA A 642 7.50 0.91 22.60
C ALA A 642 6.84 0.17 21.41
N ALA A 643 5.80 -0.64 21.66
CA ALA A 643 5.05 -1.34 20.61
C ALA A 643 3.80 -0.58 20.17
N LEU A 644 3.42 0.50 20.85
CA LEU A 644 2.26 1.32 20.49
C LEU A 644 2.41 1.84 19.06
N SER A 645 1.29 1.87 18.32
CA SER A 645 1.26 2.55 17.03
C SER A 645 1.33 4.08 17.23
N ASN A 646 1.79 4.83 16.22
CA ASN A 646 1.74 6.30 16.25
C ASN A 646 0.34 6.84 16.57
N THR A 647 -0.71 6.20 16.02
CA THR A 647 -2.12 6.49 16.33
C THR A 647 -2.46 6.21 17.79
N GLY A 648 -1.97 5.11 18.37
CA GLY A 648 -2.13 4.81 19.79
C GLY A 648 -1.47 5.84 20.68
N VAL A 649 -0.24 6.26 20.35
CA VAL A 649 0.50 7.31 21.09
C VAL A 649 -0.18 8.67 20.98
N ALA A 650 -0.76 9.00 19.83
CA ALA A 650 -1.57 10.21 19.68
C ALA A 650 -2.85 10.20 20.55
N GLY A 651 -3.27 9.02 21.03
CA GLY A 651 -4.37 8.87 21.99
C GLY A 651 -3.99 9.20 23.44
N LEU A 652 -2.70 9.32 23.76
CA LEU A 652 -2.25 9.77 25.09
C LEU A 652 -2.59 11.27 25.25
N THR A 653 -3.38 11.59 26.26
CA THR A 653 -3.60 12.98 26.68
C THR A 653 -2.45 13.41 27.61
N GLY A 654 -2.48 14.67 28.06
CA GLY A 654 -1.50 15.15 29.04
C GLY A 654 -1.49 14.34 30.34
N THR A 655 -2.64 13.80 30.75
CA THR A 655 -2.77 12.97 31.97
C THR A 655 -2.09 11.62 31.81
N GLU A 656 -2.30 10.91 30.70
CA GLU A 656 -1.64 9.62 30.50
C GLU A 656 -0.15 9.81 30.20
N ALA A 657 0.21 10.81 29.39
CA ALA A 657 1.61 11.05 29.04
C ALA A 657 2.49 11.35 30.26
N VAL A 658 2.01 12.13 31.24
CA VAL A 658 2.76 12.42 32.47
C VAL A 658 2.87 11.22 33.42
N ASN A 659 1.92 10.29 33.36
CA ASN A 659 1.89 9.09 34.20
C ASN A 659 2.82 7.96 33.71
N LEU A 660 3.39 8.07 32.51
CA LEU A 660 4.45 7.18 32.07
C LEU A 660 5.73 7.40 32.89
N SER A 661 6.28 6.33 33.47
CA SER A 661 7.61 6.38 34.09
C SER A 661 8.67 6.82 33.07
N THR A 662 9.78 7.37 33.53
CA THR A 662 10.89 7.78 32.66
C THR A 662 11.42 6.62 31.80
N THR A 663 11.37 5.38 32.31
CA THR A 663 11.78 4.18 31.55
C THR A 663 10.77 3.82 30.46
N GLN A 664 9.46 3.90 30.75
CA GLN A 664 8.42 3.68 29.73
C GLN A 664 8.46 4.77 28.66
N PHE A 665 8.56 6.04 29.07
CA PHE A 665 8.61 7.17 28.14
C PHE A 665 9.86 7.13 27.26
N ALA A 666 11.02 6.81 27.82
CA ALA A 666 12.26 6.66 27.07
C ALA A 666 12.28 5.42 26.15
N ALA A 667 11.31 4.51 26.25
CA ALA A 667 11.19 3.37 25.35
C ALA A 667 10.49 3.72 24.02
N LEU A 668 9.77 4.85 23.95
CA LEU A 668 9.09 5.30 22.74
C LEU A 668 10.09 5.54 21.60
N SER A 669 9.74 5.18 20.37
CA SER A 669 10.55 5.50 19.20
C SER A 669 10.52 7.00 18.87
N SER A 670 11.44 7.49 18.02
CA SER A 670 11.41 8.88 17.56
C SER A 670 10.12 9.21 16.81
N SER A 671 9.58 8.26 16.04
CA SER A 671 8.28 8.41 15.36
C SER A 671 7.13 8.54 16.35
N GLU A 672 7.13 7.76 17.43
CA GLU A 672 6.11 7.82 18.47
C GLU A 672 6.18 9.14 19.27
N ILE A 673 7.38 9.61 19.62
CA ILE A 673 7.56 10.93 20.23
C ILE A 673 7.02 12.04 19.34
N GLY A 674 7.23 11.96 18.02
CA GLY A 674 6.66 12.90 17.05
C GLY A 674 5.14 12.82 16.88
N ALA A 675 4.52 11.71 17.29
CA ALA A 675 3.07 11.49 17.23
C ALA A 675 2.33 12.01 18.48
N LEU A 676 3.05 12.36 19.57
CA LEU A 676 2.46 13.03 20.72
C LEU A 676 1.78 14.32 20.30
N THR A 677 0.57 14.54 20.83
CA THR A 677 -0.20 15.74 20.52
C THR A 677 0.42 16.96 21.19
N SER A 678 0.24 18.14 20.59
CA SER A 678 0.71 19.41 21.17
C SER A 678 0.05 19.76 22.51
N THR A 679 -1.01 19.04 22.89
CA THR A 679 -1.66 19.12 24.20
C THR A 679 -1.03 18.20 25.25
N ALA A 680 -0.38 17.11 24.85
CA ALA A 680 0.31 16.20 25.76
C ALA A 680 1.72 16.71 26.12
N ILE A 681 2.43 17.31 25.16
CA ILE A 681 3.80 17.80 25.34
C ILE A 681 3.95 18.76 26.54
N PRO A 682 3.10 19.79 26.74
CA PRO A 682 3.25 20.71 27.88
C PRO A 682 3.07 20.04 29.25
N SER A 683 2.41 18.89 29.32
CA SER A 683 2.17 18.14 30.57
C SER A 683 3.33 17.22 30.97
N LEU A 684 4.29 16.96 30.08
CA LEU A 684 5.43 16.10 30.37
C LEU A 684 6.30 16.68 31.50
N THR A 685 6.85 15.82 32.35
CA THR A 685 7.78 16.27 33.39
C THR A 685 9.15 16.61 32.80
N THR A 686 9.93 17.43 33.51
CA THR A 686 11.33 17.69 33.14
C THR A 686 12.18 16.42 33.12
N ASP A 687 11.86 15.43 33.97
CA ASP A 687 12.57 14.16 34.01
C ASP A 687 12.27 13.31 32.78
N GLN A 688 11.04 13.31 32.27
CA GLN A 688 10.67 12.66 31.01
C GLN A 688 11.37 13.31 29.81
N ILE A 689 11.42 14.64 29.76
CA ILE A 689 12.14 15.39 28.71
C ILE A 689 13.65 15.12 28.78
N ALA A 690 14.24 15.16 29.97
CA ALA A 690 15.65 14.89 30.19
C ALA A 690 16.03 13.44 29.84
N ALA A 691 15.09 12.49 29.96
CA ALA A 691 15.29 11.08 29.60
C ALA A 691 15.29 10.82 28.08
N LEU A 692 14.88 11.77 27.24
CA LEU A 692 14.88 11.60 25.78
C LEU A 692 16.29 11.45 25.22
N THR A 693 16.51 10.42 24.41
CA THR A 693 17.74 10.26 23.64
C THR A 693 17.81 11.29 22.49
N THR A 694 19.01 11.55 21.98
CA THR A 694 19.19 12.41 20.80
C THR A 694 18.43 11.91 19.58
N VAL A 695 18.30 10.59 19.41
CA VAL A 695 17.52 9.99 18.32
C VAL A 695 16.03 10.31 18.48
N GLN A 696 15.47 10.20 19.68
CA GLN A 696 14.07 10.55 19.94
C GLN A 696 13.78 12.04 19.69
N ILE A 697 14.69 12.93 20.11
CA ILE A 697 14.57 14.38 19.87
C ILE A 697 14.44 14.72 18.37
N THR A 698 15.10 13.96 17.48
CA THR A 698 14.98 14.19 16.03
C THR A 698 13.57 13.96 15.48
N GLY A 699 12.73 13.22 16.22
CA GLY A 699 11.33 12.98 15.86
C GLY A 699 10.37 14.12 16.22
N LEU A 700 10.81 15.11 17.00
CA LEU A 700 9.98 16.27 17.35
C LEU A 700 9.66 17.09 16.10
N THR A 701 8.37 17.38 15.92
CA THR A 701 7.88 18.29 14.88
C THR A 701 8.08 19.75 15.30
N SER A 702 7.94 20.70 14.37
CA SER A 702 7.96 22.14 14.71
C SER A 702 6.88 22.52 15.72
N THR A 703 5.67 21.96 15.58
CA THR A 703 4.57 22.18 16.52
C THR A 703 4.83 21.58 17.90
N ALA A 704 5.41 20.39 17.97
CA ALA A 704 5.77 19.76 19.25
C ALA A 704 6.91 20.53 19.95
N ALA A 705 7.93 20.95 19.20
CA ALA A 705 9.03 21.76 19.72
C ALA A 705 8.55 23.11 20.27
N GLY A 706 7.66 23.81 19.56
CA GLY A 706 7.05 25.06 20.03
C GLY A 706 5.98 24.90 21.12
N ALA A 707 5.55 23.66 21.41
CA ALA A 707 4.66 23.36 22.53
C ALA A 707 5.41 23.05 23.84
N LEU A 708 6.74 22.89 23.78
CA LEU A 708 7.54 22.74 25.00
C LEU A 708 7.41 23.99 25.86
N THR A 709 7.21 23.79 27.15
CA THR A 709 7.29 24.88 28.12
C THR A 709 8.74 25.32 28.30
N THR A 710 8.94 26.56 28.75
CA THR A 710 10.27 27.10 29.04
C THR A 710 11.04 26.27 30.09
N THR A 711 10.34 25.70 31.06
CA THR A 711 10.92 24.79 32.07
C THR A 711 11.40 23.47 31.45
N GLN A 712 10.66 22.92 30.49
CA GLN A 712 11.06 21.70 29.76
C GLN A 712 12.25 21.96 28.83
N LEU A 713 12.26 23.11 28.12
CA LEU A 713 13.41 23.56 27.32
C LEU A 713 14.66 23.72 28.18
N ALA A 714 14.54 24.31 29.37
CA ALA A 714 15.65 24.45 30.32
C ALA A 714 16.18 23.10 30.85
N ALA A 715 15.36 22.04 30.86
CA ALA A 715 15.77 20.70 31.27
C ALA A 715 16.58 19.95 30.21
N LEU A 716 16.57 20.38 28.95
CA LEU A 716 17.34 19.75 27.88
C LEU A 716 18.86 19.96 28.06
N SER A 717 19.65 18.91 27.90
CA SER A 717 21.10 19.05 27.76
C SER A 717 21.47 19.74 26.44
N THR A 718 22.69 20.29 26.36
CA THR A 718 23.23 20.84 25.10
C THR A 718 23.28 19.81 23.98
N THR A 719 23.56 18.54 24.31
CA THR A 719 23.59 17.43 23.34
C THR A 719 22.19 17.13 22.79
N GLN A 720 21.15 17.14 23.64
CA GLN A 720 19.76 16.99 23.18
C GLN A 720 19.34 18.19 22.33
N LEU A 721 19.64 19.42 22.74
CA LEU A 721 19.31 20.61 21.96
C LEU A 721 20.00 20.60 20.58
N ALA A 722 21.25 20.17 20.50
CA ALA A 722 21.97 20.01 19.24
C ALA A 722 21.39 18.92 18.32
N ALA A 723 20.60 17.98 18.86
CA ALA A 723 19.92 16.92 18.08
C ALA A 723 18.59 17.38 17.46
N PHE A 724 18.06 18.55 17.84
CA PHE A 724 16.86 19.09 17.18
C PHE A 724 17.11 19.30 15.68
N THR A 725 16.14 18.87 14.87
CA THR A 725 16.15 19.17 13.44
C THR A 725 15.95 20.67 13.20
N THR A 726 16.38 21.16 12.04
CA THR A 726 16.14 22.58 11.65
C THR A 726 14.66 22.91 11.60
N THR A 727 13.80 21.96 11.21
CA THR A 727 12.35 22.12 11.23
C THR A 727 11.82 22.29 12.64
N ALA A 728 12.31 21.48 13.59
CA ALA A 728 11.92 21.58 15.00
C ALA A 728 12.37 22.94 15.60
N ILE A 729 13.62 23.35 15.36
CA ILE A 729 14.14 24.67 15.80
C ILE A 729 13.34 25.84 15.21
N ASN A 730 12.86 25.73 13.97
CA ASN A 730 12.04 26.78 13.36
C ASN A 730 10.70 27.01 14.09
N GLY A 731 10.20 25.99 14.79
CA GLY A 731 8.98 26.05 15.60
C GLY A 731 9.12 26.78 16.94
N LEU A 732 10.36 27.07 17.38
CA LEU A 732 10.60 27.80 18.63
C LEU A 732 10.14 29.27 18.50
N THR A 733 9.56 29.79 19.58
CA THR A 733 9.13 31.18 19.70
C THR A 733 10.23 32.06 20.29
N SER A 734 10.01 33.38 20.31
CA SER A 734 10.92 34.33 20.98
C SER A 734 11.05 34.06 22.47
N THR A 735 9.96 33.64 23.14
CA THR A 735 9.97 33.27 24.56
C THR A 735 10.78 32.01 24.81
N ASP A 736 10.72 31.04 23.90
CA ASP A 736 11.46 29.78 24.02
C ASP A 736 12.97 30.00 23.89
N VAL A 737 13.39 30.80 22.90
CA VAL A 737 14.80 31.14 22.71
C VAL A 737 15.35 31.93 23.90
N ALA A 738 14.61 32.91 24.40
CA ALA A 738 15.00 33.71 25.57
C ALA A 738 15.05 32.90 26.88
N ALA A 739 14.37 31.75 26.94
CA ALA A 739 14.40 30.84 28.08
C ALA A 739 15.59 29.88 28.07
N LEU A 740 16.32 29.77 26.94
CA LEU A 740 17.52 28.95 26.88
C LEU A 740 18.59 29.54 27.80
N SER A 741 19.25 28.67 28.58
CA SER A 741 20.45 29.08 29.30
C SER A 741 21.54 29.50 28.31
N THR A 742 22.47 30.35 28.76
CA THR A 742 23.60 30.80 27.93
C THR A 742 24.45 29.64 27.40
N THR A 743 24.51 28.52 28.14
CA THR A 743 25.23 27.31 27.72
C THR A 743 24.46 26.54 26.64
N GLN A 744 23.13 26.44 26.75
CA GLN A 744 22.26 25.85 25.73
C GLN A 744 22.27 26.67 24.44
N PHE A 745 22.07 27.98 24.53
CA PHE A 745 22.08 28.87 23.36
C PHE A 745 23.43 28.81 22.62
N LYS A 746 24.55 28.89 23.34
CA LYS A 746 25.89 28.72 22.76
C LYS A 746 26.10 27.33 22.12
N GLY A 747 25.40 26.31 22.61
CA GLY A 747 25.43 24.95 22.07
C GLY A 747 24.67 24.76 20.76
N LEU A 748 23.85 25.72 20.32
CA LEU A 748 23.16 25.65 19.04
C LEU A 748 24.16 25.59 17.88
N THR A 749 23.95 24.64 16.97
CA THR A 749 24.80 24.51 15.77
C THR A 749 24.56 25.67 14.81
N THR A 750 25.51 25.93 13.91
CA THR A 750 25.36 26.96 12.87
C THR A 750 24.14 26.75 11.98
N THR A 751 23.78 25.51 11.69
CA THR A 751 22.61 25.17 10.87
C THR A 751 21.31 25.42 11.65
N GLN A 752 21.29 25.13 12.95
CA GLN A 752 20.15 25.45 13.81
C GLN A 752 19.98 26.96 13.99
N MET A 753 21.08 27.70 14.17
CA MET A 753 21.07 29.17 14.20
C MET A 753 20.46 29.76 12.93
N ALA A 754 20.81 29.25 11.75
CA ALA A 754 20.24 29.67 10.47
C ALA A 754 18.75 29.29 10.31
N ALA A 755 18.26 28.28 11.06
CA ALA A 755 16.89 27.78 10.99
C ALA A 755 15.92 28.49 11.95
N LEU A 756 16.42 29.22 12.95
CA LEU A 756 15.59 30.03 13.84
C LEU A 756 14.70 30.98 13.03
N SER A 757 13.42 31.03 13.36
CA SER A 757 12.49 31.94 12.69
C SER A 757 12.86 33.41 12.97
N SER A 758 12.52 34.33 12.07
CA SER A 758 12.75 35.77 12.30
C SER A 758 12.09 36.27 13.59
N THR A 759 10.93 35.71 13.95
CA THR A 759 10.24 35.99 15.21
C THR A 759 11.04 35.49 16.41
N ALA A 760 11.65 34.31 16.34
CA ALA A 760 12.48 33.81 17.42
C ALA A 760 13.71 34.70 17.67
N ILE A 761 14.31 35.24 16.61
CA ILE A 761 15.47 36.15 16.68
C ILE A 761 15.17 37.45 17.43
N THR A 762 13.94 37.99 17.36
CA THR A 762 13.60 39.20 18.10
C THR A 762 13.56 39.00 19.62
N GLY A 763 13.50 37.74 20.07
CA GLY A 763 13.62 37.37 21.48
C GLY A 763 15.05 37.42 22.01
N LEU A 764 16.07 37.55 21.15
CA LEU A 764 17.47 37.56 21.59
C LEU A 764 17.78 38.82 22.41
N THR A 765 18.32 38.57 23.60
CA THR A 765 18.87 39.59 24.49
C THR A 765 20.27 40.00 24.05
N THR A 766 20.72 41.17 24.51
CA THR A 766 22.09 41.66 24.27
C THR A 766 23.16 40.71 24.83
N THR A 767 22.86 39.98 25.90
CA THR A 767 23.73 38.97 26.51
C THR A 767 23.90 37.77 25.60
N GLU A 768 22.82 37.26 25.00
CA GLU A 768 22.87 36.11 24.09
C GLU A 768 23.64 36.47 22.81
N VAL A 769 23.38 37.64 22.22
CA VAL A 769 24.08 38.12 21.02
C VAL A 769 25.57 38.31 21.29
N ALA A 770 25.95 38.88 22.44
CA ALA A 770 27.36 39.07 22.81
C ALA A 770 28.11 37.74 23.09
N MET A 771 27.37 36.67 23.40
CA MET A 771 27.93 35.34 23.69
C MET A 771 28.01 34.42 22.46
N MET A 772 27.46 34.84 21.32
CA MET A 772 27.54 34.11 20.06
C MET A 772 28.99 33.96 19.61
N THR A 773 29.32 32.81 19.04
CA THR A 773 30.59 32.66 18.33
C THR A 773 30.55 33.40 16.99
N THR A 774 31.71 33.86 16.51
CA THR A 774 31.85 34.44 15.16
C THR A 774 31.29 33.53 14.07
N THR A 775 31.42 32.20 14.23
CA THR A 775 30.87 31.21 13.29
C THR A 775 29.33 31.16 13.33
N GLN A 776 28.71 31.21 14.51
CA GLN A 776 27.25 31.28 14.65
C GLN A 776 26.70 32.57 14.04
N LEU A 777 27.35 33.71 14.30
CA LEU A 777 26.96 35.00 13.72
C LEU A 777 27.05 34.98 12.19
N ARG A 778 28.11 34.40 11.62
CA ARG A 778 28.26 34.21 10.17
C ARG A 778 27.24 33.27 9.55
N ALA A 779 26.72 32.32 10.32
CA ALA A 779 25.72 31.36 9.85
C ALA A 779 24.30 31.94 9.80
N MET A 780 24.03 33.01 10.56
CA MET A 780 22.75 33.71 10.50
C MET A 780 22.47 34.20 9.08
N THR A 781 21.21 34.09 8.66
CA THR A 781 20.76 34.68 7.39
C THR A 781 20.77 36.20 7.45
N SER A 782 20.79 36.85 6.29
CA SER A 782 20.69 38.31 6.19
C SER A 782 19.41 38.86 6.82
N THR A 783 18.30 38.14 6.71
CA THR A 783 17.03 38.51 7.35
C THR A 783 17.09 38.40 8.86
N GLN A 784 17.78 37.39 9.41
CA GLN A 784 17.94 37.26 10.86
C GLN A 784 18.83 38.39 11.42
N ILE A 785 19.93 38.75 10.74
CA ILE A 785 20.76 39.89 11.16
C ILE A 785 19.95 41.20 11.16
N ALA A 786 19.15 41.45 10.12
CA ALA A 786 18.30 42.64 10.02
C ALA A 786 17.15 42.69 11.04
N ASN A 787 16.87 41.59 11.74
CA ASN A 787 15.88 41.51 12.82
C ASN A 787 16.51 41.57 14.22
N LEU A 788 17.84 41.67 14.31
CA LEU A 788 18.49 41.99 15.58
C LEU A 788 18.10 43.41 16.00
N THR A 789 17.91 43.61 17.30
CA THR A 789 17.71 44.98 17.80
C THR A 789 18.98 45.80 17.60
N ALA A 790 18.84 47.09 17.31
CA ALA A 790 19.99 47.96 17.13
C ALA A 790 20.95 47.96 18.34
N THR A 791 20.41 47.82 19.55
CA THR A 791 21.20 47.70 20.79
C THR A 791 22.00 46.40 20.83
N ALA A 792 21.43 45.27 20.35
CA ALA A 792 22.15 44.00 20.29
C ALA A 792 23.21 43.99 19.19
N LEU A 793 22.96 44.67 18.06
CA LEU A 793 24.01 44.85 17.05
C LEU A 793 25.19 45.68 17.57
N ALA A 794 24.90 46.71 18.39
CA ALA A 794 25.93 47.54 19.01
C ALA A 794 26.78 46.80 20.05
N THR A 795 26.36 45.64 20.59
CA THR A 795 27.18 44.84 21.52
C THR A 795 28.19 43.92 20.84
N LEU A 796 28.12 43.75 19.52
CA LEU A 796 29.07 42.93 18.77
C LEU A 796 30.49 43.50 18.85
N SER A 797 31.50 42.64 18.96
CA SER A 797 32.89 43.13 18.92
C SER A 797 33.28 43.61 17.51
N THR A 798 34.35 44.38 17.40
CA THR A 798 34.91 44.76 16.10
C THR A 798 35.31 43.54 15.26
N THR A 799 35.76 42.46 15.89
CA THR A 799 36.05 41.17 15.26
C THR A 799 34.79 40.52 14.68
N ASP A 800 33.67 40.58 15.40
CA ASP A 800 32.39 40.03 14.95
C ASP A 800 31.84 40.81 13.75
N ILE A 801 31.89 42.14 13.80
CA ILE A 801 31.48 43.02 12.69
C ILE A 801 32.34 42.79 11.44
N ALA A 802 33.67 42.67 11.60
CA ALA A 802 34.57 42.36 10.50
C ALA A 802 34.33 40.95 9.92
N ALA A 803 33.80 40.02 10.72
CA ALA A 803 33.51 38.65 10.32
C ALA A 803 32.19 38.51 9.54
N LEU A 804 31.27 39.48 9.61
CA LEU A 804 30.00 39.45 8.88
C LEU A 804 30.21 39.27 7.37
N THR A 805 29.34 38.50 6.72
CA THR A 805 29.39 38.35 5.27
C THR A 805 28.90 39.62 4.57
N THR A 806 29.30 39.80 3.31
CA THR A 806 28.82 40.94 2.49
C THR A 806 27.30 40.94 2.31
N SER A 807 26.66 39.76 2.23
CA SER A 807 25.20 39.66 2.18
C SER A 807 24.52 40.11 3.47
N GLN A 808 25.10 39.79 4.63
CA GLN A 808 24.60 40.25 5.93
C GLN A 808 24.75 41.77 6.07
N VAL A 809 25.92 42.33 5.74
CA VAL A 809 26.16 43.78 5.78
C VAL A 809 25.28 44.54 4.78
N LYS A 810 25.10 44.01 3.58
CA LYS A 810 24.21 44.61 2.56
C LYS A 810 22.75 44.71 3.01
N ALA A 811 22.29 43.79 3.87
CA ALA A 811 20.92 43.77 4.38
C ALA A 811 20.69 44.73 5.56
N MET A 812 21.75 45.34 6.10
CA MET A 812 21.61 46.33 7.16
C MET A 812 20.83 47.56 6.70
N THR A 813 20.03 48.08 7.60
CA THR A 813 19.20 49.28 7.43
C THR A 813 19.95 50.54 7.89
N ALA A 814 19.38 51.71 7.58
CA ALA A 814 19.90 53.00 8.02
C ALA A 814 20.04 53.07 9.56
N THR A 815 19.04 52.56 10.28
CA THR A 815 19.02 52.57 11.75
C THR A 815 20.13 51.72 12.33
N GLU A 816 20.39 50.55 11.75
CA GLU A 816 21.43 49.63 12.23
C GLU A 816 22.84 50.19 11.96
N VAL A 817 23.08 50.75 10.77
CA VAL A 817 24.36 51.41 10.45
C VAL A 817 24.59 52.64 11.33
N GLY A 818 23.57 53.46 11.57
CA GLY A 818 23.66 54.65 12.42
C GLY A 818 23.97 54.35 13.90
N GLN A 819 23.75 53.11 14.34
CA GLN A 819 23.97 52.67 15.72
C GLN A 819 25.30 51.93 15.92
N LEU A 820 26.05 51.67 14.85
CA LEU A 820 27.41 51.16 14.97
C LEU A 820 28.29 52.19 15.68
N SER A 821 29.08 51.75 16.65
CA SER A 821 30.16 52.59 17.19
C SER A 821 31.18 52.94 16.10
N THR A 822 31.92 54.03 16.30
CA THR A 822 33.02 54.42 15.40
C THR A 822 34.07 53.32 15.23
N ALA A 823 34.33 52.53 16.28
CA ALA A 823 35.23 51.39 16.21
C ALA A 823 34.67 50.23 15.37
N GLN A 824 33.38 49.93 15.48
CA GLN A 824 32.72 48.90 14.66
C GLN A 824 32.64 49.32 13.19
N LEU A 825 32.31 50.58 12.90
CA LEU A 825 32.28 51.12 11.54
C LEU A 825 33.68 51.07 10.90
N ALA A 826 34.72 51.46 11.63
CA ALA A 826 36.11 51.36 11.17
C ALA A 826 36.58 49.90 10.98
N ALA A 827 36.00 48.95 11.71
CA ALA A 827 36.32 47.52 11.60
C ALA A 827 35.71 46.84 10.37
N LEU A 828 34.68 47.42 9.73
CA LEU A 828 34.17 46.89 8.47
C LEU A 828 35.27 46.90 7.40
N THR A 829 35.42 45.79 6.70
CA THR A 829 36.32 45.72 5.55
C THR A 829 35.83 46.64 4.42
N SER A 830 36.73 47.08 3.55
CA SER A 830 36.39 47.90 2.38
C SER A 830 35.38 47.20 1.46
N THR A 831 35.42 45.87 1.37
CA THR A 831 34.43 45.08 0.60
C THR A 831 33.06 45.09 1.28
N GLN A 832 32.99 45.03 2.61
CA GLN A 832 31.72 45.13 3.35
C GLN A 832 31.11 46.55 3.23
N VAL A 833 31.92 47.61 3.34
CA VAL A 833 31.44 48.99 3.13
C VAL A 833 30.97 49.20 1.69
N GLY A 834 31.69 48.65 0.71
CA GLY A 834 31.34 48.75 -0.71
C GLY A 834 30.00 48.10 -1.09
N VAL A 835 29.45 47.18 -0.29
CA VAL A 835 28.14 46.56 -0.54
C VAL A 835 26.98 47.21 0.22
N LEU A 836 27.24 48.18 1.10
CA LEU A 836 26.19 48.91 1.81
C LEU A 836 25.27 49.63 0.82
N THR A 837 23.96 49.56 1.07
CA THR A 837 23.00 50.28 0.23
C THR A 837 23.08 51.78 0.48
N THR A 838 22.63 52.58 -0.49
CA THR A 838 22.53 54.04 -0.33
C THR A 838 21.65 54.42 0.86
N THR A 839 20.56 53.68 1.08
CA THR A 839 19.69 53.85 2.25
C THR A 839 20.41 53.58 3.56
N ALA A 840 21.21 52.51 3.64
CA ALA A 840 21.98 52.19 4.84
C ALA A 840 23.02 53.29 5.17
N LEU A 841 23.73 53.79 4.14
CA LEU A 841 24.73 54.84 4.27
C LEU A 841 24.13 56.20 4.67
N ALA A 842 22.90 56.50 4.27
CA ALA A 842 22.18 57.70 4.71
C ALA A 842 21.92 57.72 6.23
N GLY A 843 22.00 56.56 6.90
CA GLY A 843 21.92 56.42 8.35
C GLY A 843 23.18 56.83 9.11
N LEU A 844 24.31 57.05 8.42
CA LEU A 844 25.55 57.49 9.07
C LEU A 844 25.38 58.86 9.73
N THR A 845 25.81 58.94 10.97
CA THR A 845 25.81 60.17 11.75
C THR A 845 27.07 60.99 11.48
N ALA A 846 27.01 62.31 11.73
CA ALA A 846 28.18 63.19 11.61
C ALA A 846 29.37 62.73 12.48
N ALA A 847 29.11 62.13 13.65
CA ALA A 847 30.16 61.62 14.53
C ALA A 847 30.85 60.35 14.00
N GLN A 848 30.18 59.58 13.14
CA GLN A 848 30.71 58.37 12.53
C GLN A 848 31.56 58.66 11.28
N MET A 849 31.32 59.77 10.58
CA MET A 849 32.01 60.10 9.33
C MET A 849 33.54 60.08 9.43
N PRO A 850 34.18 60.69 10.45
CA PRO A 850 35.65 60.69 10.59
C PRO A 850 36.27 59.32 10.90
N SER A 851 35.45 58.29 11.17
CA SER A 851 35.93 56.93 11.42
C SER A 851 36.01 56.08 10.16
N LEU A 852 35.53 56.58 9.01
CA LEU A 852 35.68 55.93 7.73
C LEU A 852 37.12 56.04 7.25
N THR A 853 37.79 54.92 7.09
CA THR A 853 39.13 54.90 6.52
C THR A 853 39.10 55.32 5.05
N THR A 854 40.20 55.91 4.57
CA THR A 854 40.34 56.29 3.15
C THR A 854 40.20 55.10 2.20
N THR A 855 40.54 53.88 2.65
CA THR A 855 40.35 52.64 1.87
C THR A 855 38.87 52.22 1.80
N GLN A 856 38.10 52.40 2.89
CA GLN A 856 36.66 52.18 2.88
C GLN A 856 35.96 53.19 1.96
N LEU A 857 36.30 54.48 2.07
CA LEU A 857 35.79 55.52 1.16
C LEU A 857 36.14 55.21 -0.29
N GLY A 858 37.37 54.81 -0.58
CA GLY A 858 37.80 54.45 -1.94
C GLY A 858 37.08 53.23 -2.53
N ALA A 859 36.52 52.35 -1.70
CA ALA A 859 35.73 51.19 -2.16
C ALA A 859 34.26 51.52 -2.46
N MET A 860 33.78 52.71 -2.07
CA MET A 860 32.42 53.15 -2.34
C MET A 860 32.26 53.66 -3.78
N THR A 861 31.09 53.44 -4.35
CA THR A 861 30.70 54.04 -5.64
C THR A 861 30.35 55.52 -5.47
N SER A 862 30.35 56.28 -6.57
CA SER A 862 29.91 57.69 -6.55
C SER A 862 28.45 57.85 -6.08
N THR A 863 27.59 56.87 -6.38
CA THR A 863 26.19 56.86 -5.92
C THR A 863 26.08 56.63 -4.41
N GLN A 864 26.97 55.83 -3.82
CA GLN A 864 27.04 55.63 -2.37
C GLN A 864 27.56 56.88 -1.64
N ILE A 865 28.55 57.58 -2.21
CA ILE A 865 29.05 58.86 -1.66
C ILE A 865 27.96 59.95 -1.69
N ALA A 866 27.21 60.05 -2.79
CA ALA A 866 26.08 60.99 -2.94
C ALA A 866 24.84 60.63 -2.09
N ALA A 867 24.90 59.52 -1.34
CA ALA A 867 23.84 59.13 -0.40
C ALA A 867 24.12 59.61 1.03
N PHE A 868 25.28 60.22 1.28
CA PHE A 868 25.56 60.83 2.57
C PHE A 868 24.61 61.99 2.83
N SER A 869 24.27 62.19 4.11
CA SER A 869 23.55 63.40 4.50
C SER A 869 24.46 64.63 4.33
N THR A 870 23.88 65.81 4.13
CA THR A 870 24.63 67.06 4.06
C THR A 870 25.49 67.31 5.31
N THR A 871 24.96 66.98 6.49
CA THR A 871 25.73 67.01 7.75
C THR A 871 26.88 66.01 7.74
N GLY A 872 26.69 64.83 7.14
CA GLY A 872 27.74 63.83 6.97
C GLY A 872 28.86 64.30 6.04
N VAL A 873 28.51 64.91 4.91
CA VAL A 873 29.50 65.51 3.98
C VAL A 873 30.30 66.62 4.68
N ALA A 874 29.63 67.50 5.42
CA ALA A 874 30.29 68.55 6.22
C ALA A 874 31.18 68.01 7.36
N ALA A 875 30.92 66.77 7.82
CA ALA A 875 31.70 66.12 8.89
C ALA A 875 32.91 65.34 8.39
N LEU A 876 33.09 65.16 7.07
CA LEU A 876 34.30 64.56 6.52
C LEU A 876 35.53 65.40 6.91
N THR A 877 36.64 64.74 7.20
CA THR A 877 37.92 65.41 7.41
C THR A 877 38.53 65.81 6.07
N THR A 878 39.47 66.77 6.10
CA THR A 878 40.24 67.14 4.90
C THR A 878 41.03 65.97 4.31
N THR A 879 41.49 65.03 5.15
CA THR A 879 42.16 63.81 4.71
C THR A 879 41.21 62.92 3.91
N GLU A 880 39.99 62.70 4.41
CA GLU A 880 38.97 61.90 3.72
C GLU A 880 38.51 62.55 2.41
N VAL A 881 38.29 63.87 2.40
CA VAL A 881 37.93 64.63 1.17
C VAL A 881 39.04 64.54 0.12
N SER A 882 40.31 64.67 0.52
CA SER A 882 41.45 64.54 -0.40
C SER A 882 41.63 63.12 -0.95
N ALA A 883 41.15 62.11 -0.22
CA ALA A 883 41.22 60.70 -0.62
C ALA A 883 40.09 60.27 -1.57
N LEU A 884 39.01 61.06 -1.71
CA LEU A 884 37.93 60.77 -2.64
C LEU A 884 38.45 60.77 -4.08
N THR A 885 38.05 59.77 -4.86
CA THR A 885 38.38 59.72 -6.28
C THR A 885 37.69 60.84 -7.05
N THR A 886 38.21 61.18 -8.23
CA THR A 886 37.60 62.18 -9.12
C THR A 886 36.16 61.82 -9.49
N THR A 887 35.84 60.53 -9.61
CA THR A 887 34.50 60.04 -9.93
C THR A 887 33.54 60.19 -8.75
N GLN A 888 34.02 59.98 -7.52
CA GLN A 888 33.24 60.21 -6.30
C GLN A 888 32.96 61.69 -6.08
N ILE A 889 33.97 62.56 -6.22
CA ILE A 889 33.79 64.03 -6.16
C ILE A 889 32.80 64.51 -7.21
N ARG A 890 32.88 63.99 -8.45
CA ARG A 890 31.90 64.31 -9.50
C ARG A 890 30.50 63.78 -9.18
N GLY A 891 30.37 62.77 -8.32
CA GLY A 891 29.09 62.25 -7.86
C GLY A 891 28.34 63.18 -6.89
N LEU A 892 29.04 64.08 -6.21
CA LEU A 892 28.45 65.01 -5.24
C LEU A 892 27.47 65.98 -5.94
N THR A 893 26.33 66.19 -5.33
CA THR A 893 25.35 67.20 -5.73
C THR A 893 25.85 68.61 -5.39
N THR A 894 25.25 69.62 -6.01
CA THR A 894 25.52 71.03 -5.68
C THR A 894 25.21 71.37 -4.23
N THR A 895 24.22 70.69 -3.64
CA THR A 895 23.86 70.88 -2.23
C THR A 895 24.92 70.28 -1.30
N GLU A 896 25.47 69.11 -1.63
CA GLU A 896 26.55 68.50 -0.84
C GLU A 896 27.86 69.29 -0.95
N LEU A 897 28.20 69.81 -2.14
CA LEU A 897 29.35 70.71 -2.30
C LEU A 897 29.18 72.02 -1.52
N GLY A 898 27.97 72.60 -1.51
CA GLY A 898 27.70 73.87 -0.84
C GLY A 898 27.64 73.79 0.69
N VAL A 899 27.64 72.58 1.28
CA VAL A 899 27.78 72.40 2.75
C VAL A 899 29.20 72.04 3.18
N MET A 900 30.12 71.88 2.22
CA MET A 900 31.52 71.64 2.54
C MET A 900 32.11 72.86 3.25
N THR A 901 32.97 72.62 4.25
CA THR A 901 33.68 73.68 4.94
C THR A 901 34.77 74.27 4.05
N ALA A 902 35.21 75.49 4.39
CA ALA A 902 36.32 76.13 3.69
C ALA A 902 37.58 75.23 3.64
N ASP A 903 37.90 74.57 4.75
CA ASP A 903 39.04 73.65 4.83
C ASP A 903 38.87 72.41 3.93
N GLN A 904 37.66 71.88 3.81
CA GLN A 904 37.36 70.75 2.93
C GLN A 904 37.48 71.14 1.44
N ILE A 905 37.01 72.34 1.06
CA ILE A 905 37.17 72.88 -0.30
C ILE A 905 38.64 73.12 -0.62
N ALA A 906 39.40 73.71 0.32
CA ALA A 906 40.84 73.90 0.18
C ALA A 906 41.62 72.57 0.07
N ALA A 907 41.09 71.50 0.66
CA ALA A 907 41.69 70.15 0.60
C ALA A 907 41.46 69.41 -0.73
N LEU A 908 40.58 69.90 -1.61
CA LEU A 908 40.42 69.31 -2.95
C LEU A 908 41.71 69.44 -3.74
N SER A 909 42.22 68.33 -4.28
CA SER A 909 43.32 68.39 -5.24
C SER A 909 42.88 69.12 -6.52
N THR A 910 43.84 69.70 -7.24
CA THR A 910 43.59 70.32 -8.55
C THR A 910 42.96 69.36 -9.55
N THR A 911 43.25 68.05 -9.44
CA THR A 911 42.65 67.01 -10.29
C THR A 911 41.19 66.71 -9.92
N GLN A 912 40.84 66.71 -8.62
CA GLN A 912 39.45 66.59 -8.19
C GLN A 912 38.63 67.81 -8.60
N LEU A 913 39.16 69.02 -8.38
CA LEU A 913 38.53 70.28 -8.77
C LEU A 913 38.33 70.36 -10.30
N ALA A 914 39.32 69.89 -11.07
CA ALA A 914 39.24 69.86 -12.53
C ALA A 914 38.11 68.96 -13.07
N ASN A 915 37.69 67.95 -12.31
CA ASN A 915 36.67 66.99 -12.73
C ASN A 915 35.24 67.41 -12.34
N LEU A 916 35.05 68.53 -11.65
CA LEU A 916 33.74 69.09 -11.38
C LEU A 916 33.06 69.54 -12.67
N SER A 917 31.77 69.27 -12.77
CA SER A 917 30.93 69.75 -13.87
C SER A 917 30.65 71.25 -13.76
N ALA A 918 30.24 71.88 -14.87
CA ALA A 918 29.83 73.28 -14.86
C ALA A 918 28.68 73.56 -13.86
N THR A 919 27.76 72.61 -13.69
CA THR A 919 26.68 72.72 -12.70
C THR A 919 27.21 72.72 -11.27
N GLN A 920 28.22 71.89 -10.97
CA GLN A 920 28.86 71.84 -9.66
C GLN A 920 29.64 73.13 -9.36
N PHE A 921 30.37 73.70 -10.33
CA PHE A 921 30.98 75.03 -10.20
C PHE A 921 29.95 76.14 -9.96
N LYS A 922 28.81 76.10 -10.66
CA LYS A 922 27.71 77.05 -10.44
C LYS A 922 27.13 76.95 -9.02
N GLY A 923 27.18 75.76 -8.42
CA GLY A 923 26.71 75.48 -7.07
C GLY A 923 27.63 75.96 -5.95
N LEU A 924 28.88 76.36 -6.25
CA LEU A 924 29.78 76.94 -5.25
C LEU A 924 29.35 78.38 -4.94
N MET A 925 29.18 78.67 -3.65
CA MET A 925 28.84 79.99 -3.12
C MET A 925 30.10 80.80 -2.80
N ALA A 926 29.92 82.06 -2.39
CA ALA A 926 31.02 82.98 -2.14
C ALA A 926 32.06 82.42 -1.14
N THR A 927 31.61 81.72 -0.11
CA THR A 927 32.48 81.13 0.93
C THR A 927 33.35 80.00 0.40
N GLU A 928 32.80 79.09 -0.41
CA GLU A 928 33.59 78.00 -0.99
C GLU A 928 34.57 78.53 -2.06
N VAL A 929 34.17 79.51 -2.87
CA VAL A 929 35.08 80.13 -3.85
C VAL A 929 36.20 80.89 -3.16
N ALA A 930 35.92 81.64 -2.08
CA ALA A 930 36.94 82.31 -1.27
C ALA A 930 37.92 81.32 -0.63
N ALA A 931 37.47 80.10 -0.32
CA ALA A 931 38.30 79.05 0.27
C ALA A 931 39.24 78.35 -0.73
N LEU A 932 39.05 78.55 -2.04
CA LEU A 932 39.96 78.00 -3.04
C LEU A 932 41.37 78.57 -2.82
N THR A 933 42.35 77.68 -2.68
CA THR A 933 43.75 78.07 -2.59
C THR A 933 44.21 78.74 -3.89
N THR A 934 45.26 79.56 -3.79
CA THR A 934 45.89 80.20 -4.95
C THR A 934 46.37 79.19 -6.00
N THR A 935 46.75 77.97 -5.59
CA THR A 935 47.14 76.89 -6.51
C THR A 935 45.92 76.30 -7.22
N GLN A 936 44.79 76.13 -6.53
CA GLN A 936 43.54 75.67 -7.12
C GLN A 936 43.00 76.69 -8.13
N VAL A 937 42.99 77.99 -7.80
CA VAL A 937 42.51 79.06 -8.71
C VAL A 937 43.37 79.15 -9.97
N GLN A 938 44.70 79.07 -9.86
CA GLN A 938 45.59 79.02 -11.03
C GLN A 938 45.37 77.80 -11.94
N ALA A 939 44.89 76.68 -11.38
CA ALA A 939 44.60 75.48 -12.15
C ALA A 939 43.23 75.52 -12.87
N LEU A 940 42.38 76.52 -12.58
CA LEU A 940 41.07 76.65 -13.23
C LEU A 940 41.24 77.04 -14.70
N THR A 941 40.44 76.42 -15.55
CA THR A 941 40.32 76.77 -16.97
C THR A 941 39.33 77.93 -17.18
N THR A 942 39.36 78.55 -18.35
CA THR A 942 38.39 79.59 -18.73
C THR A 942 36.95 79.09 -18.67
N THR A 943 36.69 77.83 -19.08
CA THR A 943 35.36 77.22 -18.98
C THR A 943 34.88 77.07 -17.54
N GLN A 944 35.79 76.79 -16.60
CA GLN A 944 35.44 76.64 -15.18
C GLN A 944 35.19 77.99 -14.51
N ILE A 945 36.00 79.02 -14.83
CA ILE A 945 35.73 80.39 -14.37
C ILE A 945 34.36 80.88 -14.89
N ALA A 946 34.04 80.62 -16.16
CA ALA A 946 32.74 80.96 -16.76
C ALA A 946 31.55 80.18 -16.17
N ALA A 947 31.81 79.05 -15.50
CA ALA A 947 30.77 78.22 -14.92
C ALA A 947 30.34 78.66 -13.51
N PHE A 948 31.10 79.55 -12.86
CA PHE A 948 30.70 80.10 -11.56
C PHE A 948 29.37 80.85 -11.66
N SER A 949 28.66 80.89 -10.52
CA SER A 949 27.56 81.83 -10.37
C SER A 949 28.08 83.23 -10.06
N THR A 950 27.25 84.26 -10.25
CA THR A 950 27.56 85.62 -9.81
C THR A 950 27.91 85.68 -8.31
N THR A 951 27.25 84.85 -7.48
CA THR A 951 27.54 84.73 -6.05
C THR A 951 28.91 84.08 -5.81
N GLY A 952 29.28 83.07 -6.60
CA GLY A 952 30.62 82.47 -6.54
C GLY A 952 31.70 83.47 -6.91
N ILE A 953 31.53 84.21 -8.01
CA ILE A 953 32.44 85.28 -8.43
C ILE A 953 32.59 86.37 -7.36
N ALA A 954 31.51 86.76 -6.69
CA ALA A 954 31.55 87.71 -5.58
C ALA A 954 32.45 87.25 -4.41
N GLY A 955 32.67 85.94 -4.27
CA GLY A 955 33.55 85.35 -3.28
C GLY A 955 35.04 85.40 -3.63
N LEU A 956 35.41 85.76 -4.87
CA LEU A 956 36.82 85.89 -5.23
C LEU A 956 37.50 86.96 -4.38
N THR A 957 38.60 86.57 -3.75
CA THR A 957 39.46 87.45 -2.96
C THR A 957 40.42 88.23 -3.85
N ALA A 958 41.00 89.31 -3.32
CA ALA A 958 42.01 90.10 -4.02
C ALA A 958 43.19 89.24 -4.53
N ASP A 959 43.69 88.34 -3.69
CA ASP A 959 44.79 87.44 -4.04
C ASP A 959 44.40 86.48 -5.17
N GLN A 960 43.18 85.95 -5.16
CA GLN A 960 42.69 85.07 -6.22
C GLN A 960 42.45 85.82 -7.54
N VAL A 961 41.89 87.03 -7.51
CA VAL A 961 41.70 87.85 -8.72
C VAL A 961 43.04 88.20 -9.36
N SER A 962 44.08 88.50 -8.57
CA SER A 962 45.42 88.78 -9.09
C SER A 962 46.09 87.62 -9.83
N LEU A 963 45.57 86.39 -9.65
CA LEU A 963 46.05 85.16 -10.30
C LEU A 963 45.24 84.78 -11.54
N LEU A 964 44.12 85.44 -11.80
CA LEU A 964 43.37 85.21 -13.03
C LEU A 964 44.18 85.69 -14.22
N THR A 965 44.16 84.91 -15.29
CA THR A 965 44.69 85.35 -16.58
C THR A 965 43.77 86.42 -17.17
N THR A 966 44.30 87.31 -18.00
CA THR A 966 43.50 88.33 -18.71
C THR A 966 42.37 87.71 -19.54
N THR A 967 42.54 86.49 -20.04
CA THR A 967 41.47 85.74 -20.73
C THR A 967 40.35 85.30 -19.77
N GLN A 968 40.68 84.92 -18.54
CA GLN A 968 39.69 84.59 -17.52
C GLN A 968 38.96 85.83 -16.98
N VAL A 969 39.63 86.98 -16.90
CA VAL A 969 38.97 88.25 -16.55
C VAL A 969 38.03 88.71 -17.67
N ALA A 970 38.46 88.61 -18.93
CA ALA A 970 37.68 89.07 -20.08
C ALA A 970 36.35 88.31 -20.29
N ILE A 971 36.23 87.06 -19.83
CA ILE A 971 34.99 86.26 -19.96
C ILE A 971 33.93 86.61 -18.91
N LEU A 972 34.28 87.34 -17.85
CA LEU A 972 33.32 87.70 -16.78
C LEU A 972 32.25 88.63 -17.34
N THR A 973 30.99 88.33 -17.08
CA THR A 973 29.88 89.19 -17.50
C THR A 973 29.90 90.52 -16.74
N PRO A 974 29.25 91.59 -17.26
CA PRO A 974 29.12 92.85 -16.53
C PRO A 974 28.55 92.70 -15.11
N THR A 975 27.58 91.80 -14.94
CA THR A 975 26.99 91.50 -13.62
C THR A 975 27.98 90.79 -12.69
N GLU A 976 28.83 89.90 -13.20
CA GLU A 976 29.88 89.23 -12.42
C GLU A 976 31.00 90.20 -12.03
N ILE A 977 31.44 91.08 -12.94
CA ILE A 977 32.40 92.15 -12.65
C ILE A 977 31.87 93.08 -11.56
N GLY A 978 30.58 93.46 -11.63
CA GLY A 978 29.93 94.27 -10.60
C GLY A 978 29.71 93.57 -9.26
N ALA A 979 29.68 92.24 -9.25
CA ALA A 979 29.51 91.44 -8.04
C ALA A 979 30.81 91.27 -7.24
N LEU A 980 31.97 91.53 -7.85
CA LEU A 980 33.27 91.49 -7.17
C LEU A 980 33.30 92.46 -5.98
N SER A 981 33.96 92.03 -4.91
CA SER A 981 34.21 92.90 -3.77
C SER A 981 35.11 94.09 -4.15
N THR A 982 35.04 95.19 -3.39
CA THR A 982 35.86 96.38 -3.67
C THR A 982 37.36 96.09 -3.60
N THR A 983 37.78 95.17 -2.73
CA THR A 983 39.18 94.72 -2.64
C THR A 983 39.59 93.84 -3.81
N ALA A 984 38.68 93.00 -4.33
CA ALA A 984 38.90 92.20 -5.53
C ALA A 984 39.00 93.08 -6.79
N ILE A 985 38.14 94.10 -6.93
CA ILE A 985 38.22 95.08 -8.02
C ILE A 985 39.54 95.88 -7.96
N ALA A 986 39.96 96.30 -6.76
CA ALA A 986 41.23 96.98 -6.57
C ALA A 986 42.45 96.10 -6.89
N ALA A 987 42.29 94.77 -6.97
CA ALA A 987 43.36 93.84 -7.33
C ALA A 987 43.54 93.67 -8.85
N PHE A 988 42.68 94.28 -9.70
CA PHE A 988 42.87 94.23 -11.15
C PHE A 988 44.20 94.85 -11.55
N SER A 989 44.95 94.14 -12.40
CA SER A 989 46.14 94.68 -13.03
C SER A 989 45.77 95.70 -14.12
N ALA A 990 46.77 96.46 -14.58
CA ALA A 990 46.61 97.33 -15.74
C ALA A 990 46.11 96.57 -16.98
N ALA A 991 46.64 95.36 -17.20
CA ALA A 991 46.25 94.51 -18.33
C ALA A 991 44.81 93.98 -18.20
N ASP A 992 44.31 93.80 -16.98
CA ASP A 992 42.92 93.41 -16.74
C ASP A 992 41.98 94.57 -17.09
N LEU A 993 42.28 95.79 -16.66
CA LEU A 993 41.44 96.96 -16.96
C LEU A 993 41.44 97.33 -18.45
N ASP A 994 42.56 97.14 -19.15
CA ASP A 994 42.66 97.39 -20.60
C ASP A 994 41.77 96.45 -21.43
N ILE A 995 41.64 95.17 -21.02
CA ILE A 995 40.87 94.17 -21.78
C ILE A 995 39.35 94.23 -21.52
N LEU A 996 38.90 94.92 -20.46
CA LEU A 996 37.49 95.01 -20.13
C LEU A 996 36.72 95.84 -21.17
N THR A 997 35.57 95.34 -21.59
CA THR A 997 34.66 96.08 -22.46
C THR A 997 34.03 97.25 -21.72
N THR A 998 33.49 98.22 -22.48
CA THR A 998 32.74 99.35 -21.91
C THR A 998 31.52 98.90 -21.10
N THR A 999 30.89 97.77 -21.44
CA THR A 999 29.78 97.22 -20.66
C THR A 999 30.25 96.56 -19.37
N GLN A 1000 31.41 95.90 -19.36
CA GLN A 1000 32.01 95.36 -18.13
C GLN A 1000 32.46 96.48 -17.18
N ILE A 1001 33.11 97.53 -17.71
CA ILE A 1001 33.50 98.72 -16.94
C ILE A 1001 32.29 99.44 -16.36
N ALA A 1002 31.22 99.63 -17.14
CA ALA A 1002 29.97 100.22 -16.65
C ALA A 1002 29.24 99.33 -15.63
N GLY A 1003 29.56 98.03 -15.58
CA GLY A 1003 29.05 97.08 -14.59
C GLY A 1003 29.72 97.21 -13.22
N LEU A 1004 30.87 97.88 -13.11
CA LEU A 1004 31.52 98.13 -11.82
C LEU A 1004 30.64 99.00 -10.93
N THR A 1005 30.58 98.65 -9.65
CA THR A 1005 29.84 99.45 -8.66
C THR A 1005 30.52 100.79 -8.41
N ASP A 1006 29.76 101.83 -8.03
CA ASP A 1006 30.33 103.15 -7.73
C ASP A 1006 31.43 103.08 -6.66
N THR A 1007 31.27 102.19 -5.67
CA THR A 1007 32.28 101.93 -4.64
C THR A 1007 33.48 101.15 -5.15
N GLY A 1008 33.29 100.23 -6.11
CA GLY A 1008 34.38 99.54 -6.81
C GLY A 1008 35.22 100.48 -7.67
N ILE A 1009 34.56 101.38 -8.40
CA ILE A 1009 35.20 102.45 -9.18
C ILE A 1009 35.99 103.40 -8.25
N ALA A 1010 35.43 103.76 -7.10
CA ALA A 1010 36.12 104.58 -6.10
C ALA A 1010 37.32 103.89 -5.45
N ALA A 1011 37.33 102.54 -5.40
CA ALA A 1011 38.41 101.75 -4.83
C ALA A 1011 39.63 101.60 -5.76
N LEU A 1012 39.49 101.97 -7.05
CA LEU A 1012 40.61 101.98 -7.99
C LEU A 1012 41.66 103.02 -7.61
N THR A 1013 42.92 102.60 -7.70
CA THR A 1013 44.09 103.45 -7.46
C THR A 1013 44.30 104.46 -8.60
N GLY A 1014 45.02 105.54 -8.33
CA GLY A 1014 45.35 106.54 -9.37
C GLY A 1014 46.06 105.94 -10.59
N THR A 1015 46.90 104.93 -10.39
CA THR A 1015 47.55 104.19 -11.49
C THR A 1015 46.55 103.41 -12.33
N GLN A 1016 45.58 102.74 -11.71
CA GLN A 1016 44.52 101.99 -12.42
C GLN A 1016 43.61 102.93 -13.22
N TRP A 1017 43.31 104.13 -12.70
CA TRP A 1017 42.58 105.15 -13.44
C TRP A 1017 43.31 105.63 -14.69
N GLY A 1018 44.65 105.68 -14.67
CA GLY A 1018 45.47 106.03 -15.83
C GLY A 1018 45.35 105.04 -16.99
N GLU A 1019 44.96 103.78 -16.72
CA GLU A 1019 44.87 102.71 -17.73
C GLU A 1019 43.51 102.68 -18.46
N PHE A 1020 42.51 103.45 -18.00
CA PHE A 1020 41.22 103.48 -18.69
C PHE A 1020 41.33 104.14 -20.07
N THR A 1021 40.79 103.49 -21.09
CA THR A 1021 40.62 104.14 -22.40
C THR A 1021 39.59 105.26 -22.32
N THR A 1022 39.65 106.21 -23.26
CA THR A 1022 38.66 107.31 -23.35
C THR A 1022 37.23 106.81 -23.54
N THR A 1023 37.05 105.65 -24.17
CA THR A 1023 35.72 105.05 -24.39
C THR A 1023 35.21 104.38 -23.11
N GLN A 1024 36.10 103.76 -22.32
CA GLN A 1024 35.75 103.24 -20.98
C GLN A 1024 35.38 104.38 -20.02
N ILE A 1025 36.16 105.47 -19.98
CA ILE A 1025 35.82 106.67 -19.19
C ILE A 1025 34.46 107.24 -19.59
N ALA A 1026 34.19 107.39 -20.89
CA ALA A 1026 32.92 107.91 -21.37
C ALA A 1026 31.72 107.00 -21.02
N SER A 1027 31.94 105.69 -20.83
CA SER A 1027 30.90 104.73 -20.46
C SER A 1027 30.50 104.75 -18.98
N LEU A 1028 31.26 105.44 -18.11
CA LEU A 1028 30.98 105.52 -16.68
C LEU A 1028 29.75 106.39 -16.37
N SER A 1029 29.03 106.04 -15.32
CA SER A 1029 27.92 106.87 -14.85
C SER A 1029 28.42 108.16 -14.20
N THR A 1030 27.57 109.19 -14.14
CA THR A 1030 27.88 110.42 -13.38
C THR A 1030 28.07 110.14 -11.88
N THR A 1031 27.42 109.10 -11.35
CA THR A 1031 27.60 108.70 -9.95
C THR A 1031 28.96 108.04 -9.72
N ALA A 1032 29.42 107.22 -10.66
CA ALA A 1032 30.75 106.60 -10.63
C ALA A 1032 31.86 107.66 -10.73
N ILE A 1033 31.69 108.65 -11.60
CA ILE A 1033 32.62 109.80 -11.70
C ILE A 1033 32.57 110.68 -10.44
N ALA A 1034 31.39 110.89 -9.85
CA ALA A 1034 31.26 111.64 -8.59
C ALA A 1034 31.90 110.92 -7.39
N ALA A 1035 31.92 109.58 -7.41
CA ALA A 1035 32.53 108.75 -6.38
C ALA A 1035 34.07 108.72 -6.46
N MET A 1036 34.68 109.30 -7.50
CA MET A 1036 36.12 109.38 -7.64
C MET A 1036 36.79 110.14 -6.49
N THR A 1037 37.93 109.64 -6.04
CA THR A 1037 38.78 110.37 -5.10
C THR A 1037 39.48 111.54 -5.81
N ALA A 1038 39.91 112.56 -5.05
CA ALA A 1038 40.66 113.68 -5.61
C ALA A 1038 41.96 113.22 -6.31
N THR A 1039 42.62 112.17 -5.77
CA THR A 1039 43.80 111.55 -6.39
C THR A 1039 43.46 110.84 -7.69
N ALA A 1040 42.31 110.17 -7.78
CA ALA A 1040 41.85 109.54 -9.02
C ALA A 1040 41.52 110.59 -10.11
N ALA A 1041 40.84 111.69 -9.73
CA ALA A 1041 40.55 112.79 -10.65
C ALA A 1041 41.83 113.46 -11.18
N ALA A 1042 42.85 113.63 -10.32
CA ALA A 1042 44.15 114.19 -10.70
C ALA A 1042 45.06 113.21 -11.47
N ALA A 1043 44.78 111.90 -11.41
CA ALA A 1043 45.52 110.89 -12.16
C ALA A 1043 45.00 110.69 -13.59
N MET A 1044 43.86 111.29 -13.93
CA MET A 1044 43.33 111.28 -15.29
C MET A 1044 44.29 112.02 -16.22
N THR A 1045 44.63 111.38 -17.34
CA THR A 1045 45.33 112.06 -18.42
C THR A 1045 44.47 113.17 -19.01
N THR A 1046 45.11 114.16 -19.62
CA THR A 1046 44.41 115.27 -20.31
C THR A 1046 43.44 114.78 -21.38
N THR A 1047 43.70 113.62 -22.00
CA THR A 1047 42.80 113.01 -23.00
C THR A 1047 41.60 112.32 -22.35
N GLN A 1048 41.77 111.67 -21.21
CA GLN A 1048 40.66 111.10 -20.43
C GLN A 1048 39.76 112.20 -19.85
N LEU A 1049 40.35 113.28 -19.35
CA LEU A 1049 39.60 114.43 -18.82
C LEU A 1049 38.76 115.10 -19.91
N ALA A 1050 39.33 115.26 -21.11
CA ALA A 1050 38.61 115.78 -22.27
C ALA A 1050 37.50 114.83 -22.76
N ALA A 1051 37.62 113.52 -22.53
CA ALA A 1051 36.62 112.54 -22.92
C ALA A 1051 35.38 112.52 -22.02
N LEU A 1052 35.41 113.17 -20.84
CA LEU A 1052 34.25 113.30 -19.98
C LEU A 1052 33.18 114.17 -20.66
N THR A 1053 31.93 113.67 -20.68
CA THR A 1053 30.79 114.51 -21.05
C THR A 1053 30.65 115.68 -20.08
N ALA A 1054 30.00 116.77 -20.49
CA ALA A 1054 29.80 117.92 -19.62
C ALA A 1054 29.10 117.55 -18.28
N THR A 1055 28.17 116.61 -18.31
CA THR A 1055 27.49 116.12 -17.10
C THR A 1055 28.40 115.27 -16.20
N GLN A 1056 29.25 114.41 -16.78
CA GLN A 1056 30.25 113.66 -16.02
C GLN A 1056 31.30 114.61 -15.42
N PHE A 1057 31.79 115.57 -16.19
CA PHE A 1057 32.74 116.56 -15.71
C PHE A 1057 32.16 117.39 -14.54
N ALA A 1058 30.92 117.86 -14.67
CA ALA A 1058 30.21 118.57 -13.61
C ALA A 1058 29.89 117.70 -12.38
N SER A 1059 29.90 116.38 -12.52
CA SER A 1059 29.70 115.46 -11.39
C SER A 1059 30.95 115.26 -10.53
N LEU A 1060 32.14 115.70 -11.00
CA LEU A 1060 33.37 115.66 -10.21
C LEU A 1060 33.19 116.42 -8.88
N SER A 1061 33.69 115.85 -7.78
CA SER A 1061 33.61 116.51 -6.48
C SER A 1061 34.33 117.87 -6.49
N THR A 1062 33.96 118.78 -5.60
CA THR A 1062 34.65 120.08 -5.47
C THR A 1062 36.14 119.91 -5.16
N THR A 1063 36.51 118.89 -4.40
CA THR A 1063 37.91 118.52 -4.16
C THR A 1063 38.59 117.96 -5.42
N GLY A 1064 37.88 117.19 -6.25
CA GLY A 1064 38.37 116.73 -7.56
C GLY A 1064 38.60 117.88 -8.54
N ILE A 1065 37.65 118.80 -8.67
CA ILE A 1065 37.80 120.01 -9.50
C ILE A 1065 38.94 120.91 -8.99
N GLY A 1066 39.07 121.09 -7.67
CA GLY A 1066 40.15 121.87 -7.07
C GLY A 1066 41.54 121.22 -7.19
N ALA A 1067 41.61 119.91 -7.46
CA ALA A 1067 42.86 119.19 -7.68
C ALA A 1067 43.38 119.32 -9.12
N LEU A 1068 42.57 119.82 -10.06
CA LEU A 1068 42.98 120.02 -11.45
C LEU A 1068 44.02 121.13 -11.56
N THR A 1069 45.03 120.89 -12.38
CA THR A 1069 46.07 121.85 -12.73
C THR A 1069 45.55 122.91 -13.69
N ALA A 1070 46.24 124.05 -13.78
CA ALA A 1070 45.88 125.10 -14.74
C ALA A 1070 45.91 124.61 -16.19
N THR A 1071 46.80 123.67 -16.53
CA THR A 1071 46.87 123.07 -17.86
C THR A 1071 45.66 122.20 -18.17
N GLU A 1072 45.17 121.44 -17.21
CA GLU A 1072 43.96 120.63 -17.36
C GLU A 1072 42.71 121.50 -17.49
N ILE A 1073 42.61 122.58 -16.71
CA ILE A 1073 41.52 123.54 -16.80
C ILE A 1073 41.51 124.29 -18.15
N SER A 1074 42.69 124.63 -18.71
CA SER A 1074 42.77 125.30 -20.02
C SER A 1074 42.40 124.42 -21.22
N LEU A 1075 42.27 123.11 -21.02
CA LEU A 1075 41.89 122.15 -22.06
C LEU A 1075 40.40 121.81 -22.01
N LEU A 1076 39.64 122.41 -21.08
CA LEU A 1076 38.21 122.20 -20.98
C LEU A 1076 37.49 122.81 -22.17
N THR A 1077 36.45 122.12 -22.62
CA THR A 1077 35.49 122.72 -23.54
C THR A 1077 34.67 123.78 -22.80
N THR A 1078 34.19 124.80 -23.52
CA THR A 1078 33.27 125.80 -22.95
C THR A 1078 32.02 125.14 -22.34
N THR A 1079 31.59 123.99 -22.85
CA THR A 1079 30.47 123.21 -22.30
C THR A 1079 30.83 122.52 -20.98
N GLN A 1080 32.03 121.97 -20.82
CA GLN A 1080 32.49 121.41 -19.54
C GLN A 1080 32.69 122.51 -18.48
N LEU A 1081 33.28 123.64 -18.86
CA LEU A 1081 33.51 124.77 -17.95
C LEU A 1081 32.19 125.37 -17.45
N THR A 1082 31.22 125.58 -18.35
CA THR A 1082 29.91 126.14 -17.98
C THR A 1082 29.02 125.17 -17.23
N ALA A 1083 29.28 123.86 -17.32
CA ALA A 1083 28.57 122.86 -16.53
C ALA A 1083 28.98 122.85 -15.05
N LEU A 1084 30.11 123.48 -14.69
CA LEU A 1084 30.54 123.60 -13.29
C LEU A 1084 29.55 124.41 -12.46
N ASN A 1085 29.17 123.91 -11.30
CA ASN A 1085 28.32 124.67 -10.40
C ASN A 1085 29.14 125.77 -9.66
N PRO A 1086 28.47 126.75 -9.03
CA PRO A 1086 29.13 127.83 -8.28
C PRO A 1086 30.19 127.36 -7.28
N THR A 1087 29.96 126.28 -6.53
CA THR A 1087 30.90 125.79 -5.52
C THR A 1087 32.11 125.08 -6.13
N GLN A 1088 32.00 124.53 -7.35
CA GLN A 1088 33.14 124.02 -8.12
C GLN A 1088 33.96 125.16 -8.75
N ILE A 1089 33.33 126.27 -9.13
CA ILE A 1089 34.05 127.46 -9.62
C ILE A 1089 34.86 128.12 -8.49
N SER A 1090 34.33 128.18 -7.27
CA SER A 1090 35.00 128.84 -6.14
C SER A 1090 36.26 128.11 -5.64
N VAL A 1091 36.43 126.83 -5.98
CA VAL A 1091 37.59 126.01 -5.62
C VAL A 1091 38.68 125.96 -6.70
N LEU A 1092 38.44 126.54 -7.88
CA LEU A 1092 39.48 126.66 -8.91
C LEU A 1092 40.66 127.50 -8.39
N SER A 1093 41.89 127.07 -8.66
CA SER A 1093 43.05 127.85 -8.25
C SER A 1093 43.07 129.23 -8.93
N THR A 1094 43.70 130.21 -8.31
CA THR A 1094 43.88 131.54 -8.91
C THR A 1094 44.61 131.46 -10.26
N THR A 1095 45.55 130.53 -10.40
CA THR A 1095 46.23 130.24 -11.66
C THR A 1095 45.29 129.64 -12.71
N ALA A 1096 44.37 128.75 -12.31
CA ALA A 1096 43.36 128.19 -13.21
C ALA A 1096 42.35 129.24 -13.69
N ILE A 1097 41.85 130.09 -12.78
CA ILE A 1097 40.98 131.23 -13.14
C ILE A 1097 41.72 132.22 -14.05
N GLY A 1098 42.97 132.54 -13.74
CA GLY A 1098 43.82 133.40 -14.57
C GLY A 1098 44.19 132.81 -15.94
N ALA A 1099 44.10 131.49 -16.10
CA ALA A 1099 44.35 130.81 -17.38
C ALA A 1099 43.12 130.78 -18.31
N LEU A 1100 41.92 131.13 -17.82
CA LEU A 1100 40.71 131.15 -18.64
C LEU A 1100 40.83 132.18 -19.77
N THR A 1101 40.47 131.80 -20.98
CA THR A 1101 40.35 132.74 -22.09
C THR A 1101 39.20 133.73 -21.87
N ALA A 1102 39.24 134.86 -22.56
CA ALA A 1102 38.14 135.83 -22.55
C ALA A 1102 36.79 135.20 -22.95
N THR A 1103 36.80 134.20 -23.85
CA THR A 1103 35.59 133.49 -24.27
C THR A 1103 35.05 132.58 -23.17
N GLU A 1104 35.92 131.87 -22.48
CA GLU A 1104 35.57 131.01 -21.34
C GLU A 1104 35.04 131.81 -20.16
N LEU A 1105 35.67 132.95 -19.84
CA LEU A 1105 35.23 133.83 -18.77
C LEU A 1105 33.86 134.46 -19.08
N GLN A 1106 33.61 134.86 -20.33
CA GLN A 1106 32.29 135.34 -20.76
C GLN A 1106 31.21 134.25 -20.80
N ALA A 1107 31.60 132.99 -20.96
CA ALA A 1107 30.66 131.87 -20.93
C ALA A 1107 30.14 131.58 -19.51
N LEU A 1108 30.86 132.02 -18.46
CA LEU A 1108 30.40 131.87 -17.08
C LEU A 1108 29.09 132.63 -16.82
N SER A 1109 28.13 131.93 -16.22
CA SER A 1109 26.89 132.54 -15.73
C SER A 1109 27.15 133.55 -14.62
N THR A 1110 26.18 134.44 -14.40
CA THR A 1110 26.22 135.43 -13.33
C THR A 1110 26.36 134.81 -11.92
N THR A 1111 25.84 133.60 -11.72
CA THR A 1111 25.99 132.86 -10.44
C THR A 1111 27.37 132.25 -10.29
N GLN A 1112 27.98 131.74 -11.37
CA GLN A 1112 29.37 131.27 -11.36
C GLN A 1112 30.35 132.43 -11.14
N MET A 1113 30.10 133.58 -11.77
CA MET A 1113 30.87 134.81 -11.54
C MET A 1113 30.78 135.29 -10.10
N GLN A 1114 29.60 135.26 -9.49
CA GLN A 1114 29.41 135.55 -8.07
C GLN A 1114 30.14 134.57 -7.14
N ALA A 1115 30.39 133.35 -7.60
CA ALA A 1115 31.08 132.34 -6.80
C ALA A 1115 32.60 132.57 -6.74
N LEU A 1116 33.16 133.42 -7.60
CA LEU A 1116 34.57 133.75 -7.57
C LEU A 1116 34.94 134.39 -6.24
N THR A 1117 35.87 133.77 -5.54
CA THR A 1117 36.41 134.31 -4.30
C THR A 1117 37.20 135.58 -4.59
N ARG A 1118 37.42 136.38 -3.55
CA ARG A 1118 38.28 137.58 -3.60
C ARG A 1118 39.62 137.32 -4.31
N VAL A 1119 40.28 136.21 -4.02
CA VAL A 1119 41.61 135.92 -4.58
C VAL A 1119 41.54 135.50 -6.05
N GLN A 1120 40.45 134.87 -6.48
CA GLN A 1120 40.22 134.47 -7.87
C GLN A 1120 39.87 135.67 -8.75
N LEU A 1121 39.02 136.58 -8.27
CA LEU A 1121 38.72 137.85 -8.96
C LEU A 1121 40.00 138.67 -9.20
N ARG A 1122 40.87 138.74 -8.19
CA ARG A 1122 42.18 139.43 -8.28
C ARG A 1122 43.22 138.71 -9.16
N ALA A 1123 42.95 137.47 -9.54
CA ALA A 1123 43.81 136.71 -10.43
C ALA A 1123 43.48 136.93 -11.91
N LEU A 1124 42.36 137.62 -12.19
CA LEU A 1124 42.01 138.02 -13.55
C LEU A 1124 42.99 139.09 -14.03
N SER A 1125 43.58 138.87 -15.20
CA SER A 1125 44.35 139.87 -15.90
C SER A 1125 43.48 141.06 -16.31
N SER A 1126 44.09 142.22 -16.57
CA SER A 1126 43.37 143.40 -17.05
C SER A 1126 42.56 143.11 -18.33
N SER A 1127 43.07 142.25 -19.22
CA SER A 1127 42.33 141.84 -20.42
C SER A 1127 41.12 140.95 -20.12
N GLN A 1128 41.21 140.10 -19.10
CA GLN A 1128 40.09 139.27 -18.64
C GLN A 1128 39.03 140.14 -17.95
N MET A 1129 39.44 141.07 -17.09
CA MET A 1129 38.54 142.06 -16.46
C MET A 1129 37.80 142.90 -17.51
N ALA A 1130 38.51 143.41 -18.51
CA ALA A 1130 37.92 144.16 -19.64
C ALA A 1130 36.99 143.30 -20.52
N SER A 1131 37.09 141.97 -20.48
CA SER A 1131 36.25 141.07 -21.26
C SER A 1131 34.93 140.70 -20.56
N LEU A 1132 34.75 141.03 -19.28
CA LEU A 1132 33.52 140.73 -18.55
C LEU A 1132 32.32 141.47 -19.17
N THR A 1133 31.18 140.81 -19.25
CA THR A 1133 29.96 141.51 -19.66
C THR A 1133 29.45 142.41 -18.53
N GLY A 1134 28.74 143.49 -18.86
CA GLY A 1134 28.12 144.35 -17.84
C GLY A 1134 27.18 143.58 -16.90
N THR A 1135 26.54 142.51 -17.39
CA THR A 1135 25.69 141.64 -16.56
C THR A 1135 26.51 140.79 -15.57
N GLN A 1136 27.70 140.32 -15.96
CA GLN A 1136 28.60 139.58 -15.06
C GLN A 1136 29.17 140.49 -13.96
N LEU A 1137 29.49 141.74 -14.29
CA LEU A 1137 29.95 142.75 -13.33
C LEU A 1137 28.85 143.21 -12.37
N ALA A 1138 27.65 143.51 -12.89
CA ALA A 1138 26.50 143.87 -12.08
C ALA A 1138 26.07 142.73 -11.13
N ALA A 1139 26.38 141.49 -11.48
CA ALA A 1139 26.10 140.34 -10.63
C ALA A 1139 27.04 140.23 -9.42
N LEU A 1140 28.24 140.82 -9.44
CA LEU A 1140 29.20 140.70 -8.33
C LEU A 1140 28.64 141.32 -7.03
N GLY A 1141 28.88 140.68 -5.89
CA GLY A 1141 28.52 141.25 -4.59
C GLY A 1141 29.30 142.52 -4.28
N THR A 1142 28.77 143.36 -3.39
CA THR A 1142 29.45 144.57 -2.90
C THR A 1142 30.85 144.25 -2.37
N ASP A 1143 30.99 143.17 -1.61
CA ASP A 1143 32.27 142.73 -1.07
C ASP A 1143 33.25 142.31 -2.17
N GLN A 1144 32.78 141.72 -3.28
CA GLN A 1144 33.63 141.36 -4.42
C GLN A 1144 34.14 142.62 -5.13
N ILE A 1145 33.28 143.62 -5.31
CA ILE A 1145 33.62 144.92 -5.92
C ILE A 1145 34.59 145.71 -5.02
N THR A 1146 34.33 145.82 -3.72
CA THR A 1146 35.25 146.48 -2.76
C THR A 1146 36.61 145.80 -2.68
N ASN A 1147 36.68 144.51 -3.01
CA ASN A 1147 37.92 143.75 -2.98
C ASN A 1147 38.75 143.84 -4.26
N LEU A 1148 38.24 144.47 -5.31
CA LEU A 1148 39.01 144.74 -6.53
C LEU A 1148 40.17 145.68 -6.22
N THR A 1149 41.33 145.45 -6.81
CA THR A 1149 42.42 146.43 -6.73
C THR A 1149 42.13 147.62 -7.66
N VAL A 1150 42.81 148.76 -7.43
CA VAL A 1150 42.71 149.90 -8.35
C VAL A 1150 43.05 149.52 -9.80
N THR A 1151 43.93 148.53 -10.01
CA THR A 1151 44.30 148.02 -11.34
C THR A 1151 43.20 147.19 -12.00
N GLU A 1152 42.42 146.43 -11.22
CA GLU A 1152 41.28 145.66 -11.73
C GLU A 1152 40.07 146.56 -12.00
N LEU A 1153 39.88 147.61 -11.20
CA LEU A 1153 38.90 148.66 -11.42
C LEU A 1153 39.23 149.49 -12.67
N ASP A 1154 40.48 149.93 -12.83
CA ASP A 1154 40.96 150.68 -14.03
C ASP A 1154 40.92 149.84 -15.32
N ALA A 1155 40.92 148.51 -15.19
CA ALA A 1155 40.74 147.61 -16.33
C ALA A 1155 39.29 147.56 -16.83
N LEU A 1156 38.32 148.13 -16.11
CA LEU A 1156 36.93 148.21 -16.54
C LEU A 1156 36.77 149.28 -17.62
N THR A 1157 36.06 148.94 -18.68
CA THR A 1157 35.61 149.92 -19.66
C THR A 1157 34.55 150.84 -19.03
N ALA A 1158 34.40 152.05 -19.55
CA ALA A 1158 33.39 152.99 -19.07
C ALA A 1158 31.96 152.38 -19.03
N THR A 1159 31.62 151.51 -20.00
CA THR A 1159 30.33 150.81 -20.03
C THR A 1159 30.21 149.74 -18.95
N GLN A 1160 31.29 149.02 -18.66
CA GLN A 1160 31.36 148.06 -17.55
C GLN A 1160 31.27 148.77 -16.19
N PHE A 1161 31.96 149.89 -16.03
CA PHE A 1161 31.90 150.69 -14.81
C PHE A 1161 30.50 151.27 -14.57
N ALA A 1162 29.84 151.75 -15.63
CA ALA A 1162 28.45 152.23 -15.57
C ALA A 1162 27.43 151.11 -15.25
N SER A 1163 27.79 149.82 -15.41
CA SER A 1163 26.92 148.70 -15.05
C SER A 1163 26.91 148.37 -13.56
N LEU A 1164 27.79 148.97 -12.76
CA LEU A 1164 27.79 148.80 -11.30
C LEU A 1164 26.51 149.38 -10.69
N SER A 1165 25.87 148.66 -9.79
CA SER A 1165 24.76 149.22 -9.01
C SER A 1165 25.23 150.33 -8.07
N SER A 1166 24.30 151.19 -7.65
CA SER A 1166 24.59 152.26 -6.68
C SER A 1166 25.14 151.70 -5.35
N THR A 1167 24.72 150.50 -4.95
CA THR A 1167 25.25 149.82 -3.76
C THR A 1167 26.68 149.29 -3.98
N GLN A 1168 26.99 148.73 -5.15
CA GLN A 1168 28.35 148.28 -5.48
C GLN A 1168 29.32 149.47 -5.54
N LEU A 1169 28.92 150.58 -6.18
CA LEU A 1169 29.73 151.79 -6.22
C LEU A 1169 29.89 152.40 -4.82
N GLY A 1170 28.81 152.45 -4.04
CA GLY A 1170 28.82 152.88 -2.64
C GLY A 1170 29.68 152.01 -1.71
N ALA A 1171 30.01 150.79 -2.12
CA ALA A 1171 30.89 149.91 -1.36
C ALA A 1171 32.38 150.15 -1.64
N LEU A 1172 32.75 150.92 -2.67
CA LEU A 1172 34.14 151.22 -2.98
C LEU A 1172 34.81 152.00 -1.85
N THR A 1173 36.05 151.68 -1.51
CA THR A 1173 36.82 152.48 -0.56
C THR A 1173 37.12 153.87 -1.14
N THR A 1174 37.36 154.85 -0.26
CA THR A 1174 37.80 156.19 -0.69
C THR A 1174 39.08 156.14 -1.54
N THR A 1175 39.97 155.19 -1.30
CA THR A 1175 41.15 154.95 -2.13
C THR A 1175 40.79 154.43 -3.53
N GLN A 1176 39.82 153.54 -3.67
CA GLN A 1176 39.40 153.06 -4.99
C GLN A 1176 38.69 154.15 -5.79
N LEU A 1177 37.87 154.96 -5.12
CA LEU A 1177 37.18 156.08 -5.76
C LEU A 1177 38.14 157.17 -6.24
N GLY A 1178 39.21 157.45 -5.48
CA GLY A 1178 40.20 158.48 -5.86
C GLY A 1178 41.17 158.09 -6.97
N TYR A 1179 41.03 156.88 -7.53
CA TYR A 1179 41.79 156.42 -8.70
C TYR A 1179 40.90 156.32 -9.94
N LEU A 1180 39.67 156.82 -9.88
CA LEU A 1180 38.79 156.79 -11.03
C LEU A 1180 39.28 157.76 -12.10
N THR A 1181 39.30 157.29 -13.33
CA THR A 1181 39.62 158.11 -14.48
C THR A 1181 38.49 159.10 -14.74
N THR A 1182 38.80 160.21 -15.40
CA THR A 1182 37.80 161.21 -15.80
C THR A 1182 36.68 160.61 -16.65
N THR A 1183 36.97 159.55 -17.41
CA THR A 1183 36.00 158.84 -18.24
C THR A 1183 35.04 158.02 -17.38
N GLU A 1184 35.55 157.30 -16.37
CA GLU A 1184 34.71 156.51 -15.45
C GLU A 1184 33.81 157.40 -14.60
N VAL A 1185 34.33 158.51 -14.07
CA VAL A 1185 33.52 159.47 -13.28
C VAL A 1185 32.41 160.10 -14.14
N SER A 1186 32.71 160.44 -15.40
CA SER A 1186 31.70 160.96 -16.33
C SER A 1186 30.64 159.94 -16.74
N ALA A 1187 30.97 158.64 -16.67
CA ALA A 1187 30.07 157.55 -17.00
C ALA A 1187 29.14 157.15 -15.84
N LEU A 1188 29.34 157.73 -14.64
CA LEU A 1188 28.47 157.51 -13.50
C LEU A 1188 27.06 158.02 -13.77
N THR A 1189 26.06 157.29 -13.32
CA THR A 1189 24.68 157.75 -13.32
C THR A 1189 24.38 158.53 -12.04
N ALA A 1190 23.41 159.44 -12.11
CA ALA A 1190 22.89 160.16 -10.94
C ALA A 1190 22.57 159.22 -9.76
N THR A 1191 21.93 158.08 -10.03
CA THR A 1191 21.59 157.08 -9.01
C THR A 1191 22.82 156.41 -8.39
N GLN A 1192 23.87 156.16 -9.18
CA GLN A 1192 25.13 155.60 -8.68
C GLN A 1192 25.84 156.60 -7.75
N LEU A 1193 25.90 157.88 -8.13
CA LEU A 1193 26.48 158.93 -7.28
C LEU A 1193 25.75 159.08 -5.94
N GLY A 1194 24.42 159.01 -5.96
CA GLY A 1194 23.59 159.05 -4.76
C GLY A 1194 23.85 157.90 -3.78
N GLY A 1195 24.46 156.80 -4.24
CA GLY A 1195 24.86 155.66 -3.40
C GLY A 1195 26.16 155.87 -2.59
N LEU A 1196 26.92 156.94 -2.86
CA LEU A 1196 28.18 157.21 -2.16
C LEU A 1196 27.94 157.76 -0.75
N THR A 1197 28.71 157.35 0.23
CA THR A 1197 28.66 157.97 1.57
C THR A 1197 29.24 159.39 1.53
N THR A 1198 28.89 160.20 2.52
CA THR A 1198 29.46 161.55 2.69
C THR A 1198 30.99 161.52 2.77
N THR A 1199 31.58 160.49 3.38
CA THR A 1199 33.04 160.32 3.46
C THR A 1199 33.66 160.02 2.09
N GLN A 1200 32.97 159.25 1.25
CA GLN A 1200 33.41 158.98 -0.12
C GLN A 1200 33.30 160.22 -1.01
N ILE A 1201 32.19 160.96 -0.93
CA ILE A 1201 32.03 162.23 -1.63
C ILE A 1201 33.12 163.22 -1.24
N ALA A 1202 33.40 163.34 0.07
CA ALA A 1202 34.48 164.18 0.59
C ALA A 1202 35.88 163.73 0.15
N SER A 1203 36.05 162.49 -0.30
CA SER A 1203 37.34 161.95 -0.74
C SER A 1203 37.60 162.06 -2.25
N LEU A 1204 36.61 162.48 -3.04
CA LEU A 1204 36.78 162.68 -4.48
C LEU A 1204 37.83 163.76 -4.77
N ALA A 1205 38.76 163.52 -5.67
CA ALA A 1205 39.75 164.51 -6.04
C ALA A 1205 39.11 165.69 -6.81
N ASP A 1206 39.71 166.87 -6.74
CA ASP A 1206 39.21 168.05 -7.46
C ASP A 1206 39.02 167.80 -8.97
N THR A 1207 39.87 166.94 -9.55
CA THR A 1207 39.79 166.52 -10.96
C THR A 1207 38.60 165.62 -11.26
N GLU A 1208 38.16 164.80 -10.30
CA GLU A 1208 37.00 163.92 -10.43
C GLU A 1208 35.72 164.74 -10.28
N ILE A 1209 35.69 165.65 -9.30
CA ILE A 1209 34.59 166.57 -9.07
C ILE A 1209 34.35 167.47 -10.28
N ALA A 1210 35.40 167.95 -10.94
CA ALA A 1210 35.30 168.75 -12.16
C ALA A 1210 34.62 168.00 -13.32
N MET A 1211 34.57 166.67 -13.29
CA MET A 1211 33.90 165.85 -14.32
C MET A 1211 32.42 165.55 -13.98
N LEU A 1212 31.94 165.92 -12.79
CA LEU A 1212 30.55 165.71 -12.41
C LEU A 1212 29.61 166.62 -13.22
N THR A 1213 28.61 166.06 -13.87
CA THR A 1213 27.58 166.86 -14.55
C THR A 1213 26.68 167.55 -13.53
N THR A 1214 25.99 168.61 -13.94
CA THR A 1214 25.00 169.26 -13.06
C THR A 1214 23.92 168.29 -12.60
N ASP A 1215 23.48 167.38 -13.48
CA ASP A 1215 22.47 166.36 -13.16
C ASP A 1215 22.98 165.34 -12.11
N GLN A 1216 24.27 165.02 -12.16
CA GLN A 1216 24.94 164.18 -11.17
C GLN A 1216 25.05 164.88 -9.81
N ILE A 1217 25.31 166.20 -9.80
CA ILE A 1217 25.38 167.02 -8.58
C ILE A 1217 23.99 167.21 -7.97
N ASP A 1218 22.97 167.48 -8.78
CA ASP A 1218 21.58 167.66 -8.34
C ASP A 1218 20.99 166.40 -7.71
N ALA A 1219 21.51 165.24 -8.07
CA ALA A 1219 21.10 163.95 -7.52
C ALA A 1219 21.73 163.63 -6.16
N LEU A 1220 22.69 164.43 -5.68
CA LEU A 1220 23.28 164.27 -4.37
C LEU A 1220 22.32 164.78 -3.27
N THR A 1221 22.29 164.06 -2.16
CA THR A 1221 21.54 164.49 -0.97
C THR A 1221 22.23 165.70 -0.32
N ALA A 1222 21.46 166.54 0.36
CA ALA A 1222 22.00 167.71 1.08
C ALA A 1222 23.20 167.34 1.99
N THR A 1223 23.18 166.17 2.61
CA THR A 1223 24.28 165.70 3.49
C THR A 1223 25.53 165.29 2.71
N GLN A 1224 25.38 164.74 1.50
CA GLN A 1224 26.50 164.47 0.60
C GLN A 1224 27.09 165.77 0.05
N ILE A 1225 26.23 166.73 -0.29
CA ILE A 1225 26.66 168.05 -0.76
C ILE A 1225 27.46 168.79 0.34
N ASP A 1226 26.98 168.78 1.58
CA ASP A 1226 27.69 169.36 2.73
C ASP A 1226 29.06 168.72 3.00
N ALA A 1227 29.28 167.50 2.50
CA ALA A 1227 30.54 166.80 2.66
C ALA A 1227 31.63 167.27 1.70
N PHE A 1228 31.30 168.05 0.65
CA PHE A 1228 32.32 168.68 -0.18
C PHE A 1228 33.12 169.69 0.62
N THR A 1229 34.42 169.46 0.71
CA THR A 1229 35.35 170.39 1.36
C THR A 1229 35.39 171.73 0.63
N THR A 1230 35.74 172.80 1.34
CA THR A 1230 35.84 174.14 0.75
C THR A 1230 36.83 174.19 -0.42
N THR A 1231 37.87 173.34 -0.42
CA THR A 1231 38.81 173.19 -1.54
C THR A 1231 38.15 172.57 -2.76
N GLN A 1232 37.37 171.50 -2.56
CA GLN A 1232 36.64 170.81 -3.64
C GLN A 1232 35.57 171.71 -4.27
N GLN A 1233 34.83 172.47 -3.45
CA GLN A 1233 33.88 173.47 -3.95
C GLN A 1233 34.60 174.58 -4.74
N ALA A 1234 35.81 174.99 -4.32
CA ALA A 1234 36.60 175.97 -5.06
C ALA A 1234 37.11 175.44 -6.42
N GLY A 1235 37.27 174.12 -6.56
CA GLY A 1235 37.63 173.44 -7.80
C GLY A 1235 36.46 173.21 -8.78
N MET A 1236 35.21 173.41 -8.34
CA MET A 1236 34.02 173.27 -9.18
C MET A 1236 33.90 174.41 -10.19
N THR A 1237 33.43 174.10 -11.41
CA THR A 1237 33.06 175.13 -12.38
C THR A 1237 31.90 175.97 -11.85
N ALA A 1238 31.77 177.21 -12.33
CA ALA A 1238 30.70 178.11 -11.88
C ALA A 1238 29.29 177.49 -12.05
N THR A 1239 29.10 176.63 -13.05
CA THR A 1239 27.84 175.92 -13.30
C THR A 1239 27.62 174.78 -12.30
N GLN A 1240 28.67 174.02 -11.96
CA GLN A 1240 28.60 172.98 -10.94
C GLN A 1240 28.37 173.56 -9.55
N LEU A 1241 29.01 174.68 -9.21
CA LEU A 1241 28.80 175.37 -7.94
C LEU A 1241 27.38 175.97 -7.82
N ALA A 1242 26.82 176.42 -8.95
CA ALA A 1242 25.43 176.86 -9.02
C ALA A 1242 24.45 175.70 -8.85
N ALA A 1243 24.71 174.54 -9.47
CA ALA A 1243 23.94 173.31 -9.25
C ALA A 1243 24.06 172.86 -7.78
N LEU A 1244 25.25 172.92 -7.19
CA LEU A 1244 25.49 172.61 -5.78
C LEU A 1244 24.69 173.53 -4.85
N GLN A 1245 24.67 174.84 -5.10
CA GLN A 1245 23.86 175.80 -4.33
C GLN A 1245 22.36 175.60 -4.54
N ALA A 1246 21.93 175.19 -5.75
CA ALA A 1246 20.53 174.91 -6.06
C ALA A 1246 20.03 173.62 -5.40
N ALA A 1247 20.87 172.61 -5.27
CA ALA A 1247 20.53 171.32 -4.68
C ALA A 1247 20.50 171.31 -3.13
N VAL A 1248 20.98 172.38 -2.47
CA VAL A 1248 20.93 172.58 -1.00
C VAL A 1248 19.78 173.52 -0.58
N MET A 1249 19.05 174.08 -1.55
CA MET A 1249 17.76 174.76 -1.34
C MET A 1249 16.60 173.79 -1.46
#